data_AF-A0A6A5Q791-F1
#
_entry.id   AF-A0A6A5Q791-F1
#
_cell.length_a   1.000
_cell.length_b   1.000
_cell.length_c   1.000
_cell.angle_alpha   90.00
_cell.angle_beta   90.00
_cell.angle_gamma   90.00
#
_symmetry.space_group_name_H-M   'P 1'
#
loop_
_entity.id
_entity.type
_entity.pdbx_description
1 polymer ?
#
loop_
_entity_poly.entity_id
_entity_poly.type
_entity_poly.pdbx_seq_one_letter_code
_entity_poly.pdbx_strand_id
1 'polypeptide(L)'
;MPSRLPSNHDAEQQLPFTGDNVNHADFAPDLPQAENGGLSLLQSRSLRSHSITAQTLSGSYSRNPIRSFAHQTSHSFADTPQYSSQGVRERSSQLASYALDAEEYQDRPHRHSFADTDAASGRHAGLLSEYSGGRASPDSAWADSIDEDSEPETPETVIGPEPTEHSLFTPSFRRDHDAQSRDTLRASHSSRVPGVAVQDTERTPLLPVPRLSRPELLSKRKHAKSRLSDDPAASSLPSRVKQTIATGREHVVGFGRSLTNPKNYTTDALVSNALSSAQVLSAVFLGLLLNLLDALSYGYILFPLGSPIFSQTGPDGISIFFVSCIVSQLCYSLGLSTFKGGVGSEMIEVVPFFHKMAYSITEQMRGKPPEAIIATTIVSYCLSSILTGLIFLALGAFKLGNLVSFFPRHILIGCIGGVGFFLVVTGIEVSARLEGNLNYDLQTLHKLFSANTWYLWCLPLFLAVSIMLLQRMTKSSFVLPAFFILIFATFYTIVEGIFHMDLEVVRNAGWIFEKPEAGVQFYRFYSYFKFGSIDGAALASTIPTMFALSFFGIIHVPINVPALGAAVKEDNLNVNRELIAHGISNTLSGLVGSIQNYLVYANSVMFIDNGGDSRAAGLLLAAATAAVWIAGPAMIGYIPICLVGALIFLLGIDLMKEALWDTFGKCHKFEYLTILAIVLIMGIHDFVVGILVGIILACVSYVVQSSRHPAIRASYSGVVAESTVRRPRADGRYLNKVRGQIRVIKLGGFLFFGTIVSVEDYMRSLIEQDHFEKQPVSFIIVDFTHVTDVDFSSSEGFQRINRIVSRKNVQMIISGVSFANPVGKALQNVGLLDEADSSEDCPPPQIFEDLNTALESCENELLEVFHKHCNSQASKRQQTSPPMSINGSKGPSDQIATGGSPTSFGASSMNPAFASPRRGARLVAARSTMREAKHESHSIPDTSSQDTTPSAQLTSSRWKNFAQPLKIILQTFEDVSTKNEDFWHVLAPYFERKEYAAGTVLYSRGDDPDGFYILEKGRFRAEYEQNQGSFFEVILPGTTCGELPFFSETDRTGTVAVENDSVAWLLRRDKFNELEKKDQSVATELLKVGLKLTKERMDAITSYVLVTAS
;
A
#
# COMPACT_ATOMS: atom_id res chain seq x y z
N MET A 1 -8.36 7.36 -63.39
CA MET A 1 -9.78 7.38 -63.82
C MET A 1 -10.33 5.96 -63.75
N PRO A 2 -11.65 5.75 -63.61
CA PRO A 2 -12.75 6.72 -63.40
C PRO A 2 -13.43 6.55 -62.01
N SER A 3 -13.71 7.62 -61.24
CA SER A 3 -15.01 8.34 -61.09
C SER A 3 -16.09 7.56 -60.28
N ARG A 4 -16.51 7.95 -59.06
CA ARG A 4 -17.26 9.15 -58.58
C ARG A 4 -18.79 8.94 -58.49
N LEU A 5 -19.33 9.08 -57.26
CA LEU A 5 -20.63 9.71 -56.90
C LEU A 5 -21.95 8.99 -57.31
N PRO A 6 -23.15 9.37 -56.78
CA PRO A 6 -23.51 9.52 -55.35
C PRO A 6 -24.97 9.05 -55.03
N SER A 7 -25.51 9.45 -53.86
CA SER A 7 -26.95 9.57 -53.51
C SER A 7 -27.69 8.26 -53.14
N ASN A 8 -28.77 8.25 -52.33
CA ASN A 8 -29.49 9.36 -51.66
C ASN A 8 -30.34 8.88 -50.45
N HIS A 9 -30.58 9.77 -49.45
CA HIS A 9 -31.70 9.78 -48.47
C HIS A 9 -31.91 8.54 -47.55
N ASP A 10 -32.52 8.58 -46.34
CA ASP A 10 -33.02 9.60 -45.37
C ASP A 10 -33.44 8.81 -44.07
N ALA A 11 -33.89 9.34 -42.93
CA ALA A 11 -33.86 10.63 -42.19
C ALA A 11 -34.65 10.37 -40.86
N GLU A 12 -34.60 11.13 -39.74
CA GLU A 12 -33.72 12.18 -39.21
C GLU A 12 -34.00 12.30 -37.68
N GLN A 13 -33.16 13.02 -36.91
CA GLN A 13 -33.63 14.04 -35.95
C GLN A 13 -32.50 14.96 -35.46
N GLN A 14 -32.83 16.22 -35.16
CA GLN A 14 -31.90 17.35 -35.08
C GLN A 14 -31.80 18.01 -33.69
N LEU A 15 -30.68 18.68 -33.44
CA LEU A 15 -30.54 19.75 -32.43
C LEU A 15 -30.25 21.08 -33.16
N PRO A 16 -31.03 22.16 -32.94
CA PRO A 16 -30.76 23.48 -33.51
C PRO A 16 -29.83 24.34 -32.63
N PHE A 17 -29.12 25.27 -33.26
CA PHE A 17 -28.15 26.18 -32.63
C PHE A 17 -28.64 27.64 -32.57
N THR A 18 -28.09 28.42 -31.63
CA THR A 18 -27.92 29.89 -31.61
C THR A 18 -29.14 30.83 -31.70
N GLY A 19 -29.09 31.92 -30.91
CA GLY A 19 -29.94 33.10 -31.10
C GLY A 19 -29.79 34.12 -29.96
N ASP A 20 -28.91 35.11 -30.13
CA ASP A 20 -28.79 36.24 -29.20
C ASP A 20 -30.04 37.13 -29.20
N ASN A 21 -30.39 37.71 -28.05
CA ASN A 21 -31.01 39.03 -27.97
C ASN A 21 -30.81 39.65 -26.58
N VAL A 22 -30.72 40.98 -26.53
CA VAL A 22 -30.25 41.74 -25.36
C VAL A 22 -31.38 42.56 -24.74
N ASN A 23 -31.52 42.54 -23.41
CA ASN A 23 -31.75 43.76 -22.61
C ASN A 23 -31.59 43.59 -21.09
N HIS A 24 -30.73 44.46 -20.55
CA HIS A 24 -30.60 45.08 -19.21
C HIS A 24 -31.44 44.67 -17.99
N ALA A 25 -30.79 44.86 -16.82
CA ALA A 25 -31.31 45.05 -15.45
C ALA A 25 -31.84 43.78 -14.73
N ASP A 26 -31.58 43.54 -13.43
CA ASP A 26 -30.88 44.32 -12.39
C ASP A 26 -29.94 43.42 -11.54
N PHE A 27 -28.90 44.00 -10.93
CA PHE A 27 -28.13 43.42 -9.83
C PHE A 27 -27.39 44.49 -9.01
N ALA A 28 -27.19 44.21 -7.70
CA ALA A 28 -26.43 45.00 -6.71
C ALA A 28 -27.10 46.31 -6.19
N PRO A 29 -26.71 46.85 -5.01
CA PRO A 29 -26.10 46.24 -3.80
C PRO A 29 -26.77 46.73 -2.48
N ASP A 30 -25.98 46.79 -1.40
CA ASP A 30 -26.14 47.53 -0.13
C ASP A 30 -26.88 46.87 1.05
N LEU A 31 -26.55 47.12 2.33
CA LEU A 31 -25.31 47.50 3.07
C LEU A 31 -25.59 47.18 4.58
N PRO A 32 -24.60 47.08 5.49
CA PRO A 32 -24.84 46.65 6.87
C PRO A 32 -25.28 47.79 7.81
N GLN A 33 -26.00 47.43 8.88
CA GLN A 33 -26.12 48.26 10.09
C GLN A 33 -25.25 47.69 11.21
N ALA A 34 -24.66 48.58 11.99
CA ALA A 34 -23.94 48.27 13.22
C ALA A 34 -24.74 48.78 14.43
N GLU A 35 -24.43 48.31 15.63
CA GLU A 35 -24.31 49.24 16.76
C GLU A 35 -23.51 48.68 17.96
N ASN A 36 -22.89 49.62 18.67
CA ASN A 36 -22.55 49.66 20.10
C ASN A 36 -21.85 48.46 20.79
N GLY A 37 -20.69 48.77 21.40
CA GLY A 37 -19.96 47.88 22.31
C GLY A 37 -20.00 48.35 23.77
N GLY A 38 -19.40 47.55 24.67
CA GLY A 38 -19.29 47.86 26.10
C GLY A 38 -17.91 47.54 26.69
N LEU A 39 -17.37 48.46 27.48
CA LEU A 39 -16.10 48.30 28.22
C LEU A 39 -16.35 47.76 29.63
N SER A 40 -15.46 46.90 30.16
CA SER A 40 -14.73 47.19 31.43
C SER A 40 -13.81 46.05 31.92
N LEU A 41 -12.65 46.47 32.46
CA LEU A 41 -11.89 45.96 33.62
C LEU A 41 -11.70 44.43 33.80
N LEU A 42 -10.47 43.89 33.71
CA LEU A 42 -9.41 43.89 34.74
C LEU A 42 -9.75 43.18 36.07
N GLN A 43 -9.22 41.96 36.30
CA GLN A 43 -8.18 41.76 37.32
C GLN A 43 -7.45 40.40 37.30
N SER A 44 -6.36 40.35 38.07
CA SER A 44 -5.20 39.46 38.10
C SER A 44 -5.36 38.02 38.63
N ARG A 45 -4.52 37.13 38.07
CA ARG A 45 -3.75 36.02 38.72
C ARG A 45 -4.47 34.99 39.61
N SER A 46 -4.28 33.71 39.27
CA SER A 46 -3.53 32.78 40.13
C SER A 46 -2.87 31.65 39.32
N LEU A 47 -1.76 31.11 39.83
CA LEU A 47 -1.13 29.88 39.34
C LEU A 47 -1.31 28.80 40.42
N ARG A 48 -1.93 27.67 40.07
CA ARG A 48 -1.77 26.40 40.81
C ARG A 48 -1.94 25.21 39.87
N SER A 49 -1.07 24.23 40.07
CA SER A 49 -1.09 22.92 39.40
C SER A 49 -2.05 21.97 40.08
N HIS A 50 -2.84 21.22 39.32
CA HIS A 50 -3.46 19.97 39.76
C HIS A 50 -3.46 18.93 38.63
N SER A 51 -3.48 17.66 39.03
CA SER A 51 -3.45 16.47 38.18
C SER A 51 -4.77 16.23 37.45
N ILE A 52 -4.70 15.74 36.20
CA ILE A 52 -5.86 15.24 35.46
C ILE A 52 -5.68 13.73 35.24
N THR A 53 -6.26 12.93 36.14
CA THR A 53 -6.34 11.46 36.07
C THR A 53 -7.69 11.00 36.61
N ALA A 54 -8.78 11.46 35.98
CA ALA A 54 -10.17 11.03 36.26
C ALA A 54 -11.16 11.58 35.21
N GLN A 55 -11.07 11.19 33.93
CA GLN A 55 -12.09 11.60 32.93
C GLN A 55 -12.21 10.69 31.69
N THR A 56 -12.21 9.37 31.89
CA THR A 56 -12.31 8.34 30.82
C THR A 56 -13.38 7.26 31.09
N LEU A 57 -14.42 7.58 31.88
CA LEU A 57 -15.54 6.68 32.20
C LEU A 57 -16.94 7.33 32.05
N SER A 58 -17.10 8.27 31.10
CA SER A 58 -18.41 8.83 30.74
C SER A 58 -18.42 9.28 29.28
N GLY A 59 -19.05 8.50 28.40
CA GLY A 59 -18.90 8.71 26.95
C GLY A 59 -19.89 7.98 26.03
N SER A 60 -21.09 7.61 26.50
CA SER A 60 -22.05 6.84 25.68
C SER A 60 -23.55 7.08 25.99
N TYR A 61 -23.93 8.30 26.41
CA TYR A 61 -25.35 8.65 26.64
C TYR A 61 -25.71 10.06 26.13
N SER A 62 -25.90 10.21 24.82
CA SER A 62 -26.46 11.41 24.18
C SER A 62 -27.91 11.19 23.74
N ARG A 63 -28.87 11.73 24.49
CA ARG A 63 -30.31 11.63 24.21
C ARG A 63 -30.77 12.84 23.38
N ASN A 64 -30.82 12.68 22.06
CA ASN A 64 -31.15 13.77 21.14
C ASN A 64 -32.65 14.16 21.16
N PRO A 65 -33.00 15.47 21.09
CA PRO A 65 -34.38 15.93 21.02
C PRO A 65 -34.94 15.94 19.58
N ILE A 66 -36.27 15.87 19.44
CA ILE A 66 -36.98 15.73 18.16
C ILE A 66 -37.64 17.06 17.75
N ARG A 67 -37.27 17.60 16.57
CA ARG A 67 -38.14 18.21 15.53
C ARG A 67 -37.44 19.28 14.67
N SER A 68 -37.49 19.08 13.35
CA SER A 68 -38.04 20.07 12.40
C SER A 68 -38.36 19.37 11.07
N PHE A 69 -39.44 19.78 10.39
CA PHE A 69 -39.87 19.20 9.10
C PHE A 69 -39.24 19.92 7.91
N ALA A 70 -38.83 19.15 6.89
CA ALA A 70 -38.74 19.60 5.50
C ALA A 70 -39.04 18.41 4.57
N HIS A 71 -40.06 18.51 3.72
CA HIS A 71 -40.35 17.48 2.71
C HIS A 71 -39.57 17.78 1.43
N GLN A 72 -38.74 16.83 1.00
CA GLN A 72 -38.30 16.71 -0.39
C GLN A 72 -38.41 15.25 -0.83
N THR A 73 -39.04 15.01 -1.98
CA THR A 73 -39.24 13.67 -2.53
C THR A 73 -38.00 13.24 -3.30
N SER A 74 -37.23 12.32 -2.72
CA SER A 74 -36.20 11.53 -3.39
C SER A 74 -36.37 10.07 -2.99
N HIS A 75 -35.60 9.15 -3.59
CA HIS A 75 -35.75 7.70 -3.40
C HIS A 75 -35.77 7.32 -1.92
N SER A 76 -36.53 6.27 -1.59
CA SER A 76 -36.55 5.73 -0.22
C SER A 76 -35.12 5.45 0.21
N PHE A 77 -34.71 6.02 1.34
CA PHE A 77 -33.48 5.59 1.99
C PHE A 77 -33.64 4.10 2.31
N ALA A 78 -32.67 3.29 1.90
CA ALA A 78 -32.45 2.02 2.58
C ALA A 78 -32.17 2.34 4.06
N ASP A 79 -32.69 1.52 4.98
CA ASP A 79 -32.43 1.72 6.40
C ASP A 79 -30.91 1.75 6.64
N THR A 80 -30.46 2.68 7.49
CA THR A 80 -29.02 2.85 7.70
C THR A 80 -28.47 1.56 8.31
N PRO A 81 -27.53 0.85 7.63
CA PRO A 81 -27.16 -0.50 8.03
C PRO A 81 -26.60 -0.48 9.46
N GLN A 82 -27.13 -1.35 10.30
CA GLN A 82 -26.79 -1.41 11.72
C GLN A 82 -25.80 -2.54 11.97
N TYR A 83 -24.86 -2.33 12.90
CA TYR A 83 -23.97 -3.41 13.32
C TYR A 83 -24.77 -4.51 14.03
N SER A 84 -24.46 -5.76 13.68
CA SER A 84 -25.00 -6.97 14.30
C SER A 84 -24.48 -7.19 15.74
N SER A 85 -23.73 -6.23 16.31
CA SER A 85 -23.19 -6.24 17.68
C SER A 85 -24.24 -6.00 18.77
N GLN A 86 -25.38 -5.38 18.43
CA GLN A 86 -26.46 -5.13 19.41
C GLN A 86 -27.07 -6.44 19.93
N GLY A 87 -27.23 -6.56 21.25
CA GLY A 87 -27.82 -7.73 21.90
C GLY A 87 -26.91 -8.97 22.02
N VAL A 88 -25.71 -8.97 21.42
CA VAL A 88 -24.79 -10.13 21.44
C VAL A 88 -24.35 -10.48 22.86
N ARG A 89 -23.99 -9.47 23.68
CA ARG A 89 -23.56 -9.70 25.07
C ARG A 89 -24.72 -10.07 25.99
N GLU A 90 -25.92 -9.58 25.70
CA GLU A 90 -27.16 -9.95 26.37
C GLU A 90 -27.50 -11.43 26.09
N ARG A 91 -27.33 -11.88 24.83
CA ARG A 91 -27.46 -13.28 24.40
C ARG A 91 -26.43 -14.17 25.09
N SER A 92 -25.17 -13.75 25.16
CA SER A 92 -24.11 -14.42 25.94
C SER A 92 -24.49 -14.59 27.41
N SER A 93 -25.00 -13.53 28.06
CA SER A 93 -25.42 -13.57 29.47
C SER A 93 -26.64 -14.47 29.69
N GLN A 94 -27.57 -14.55 28.74
CA GLN A 94 -28.72 -15.45 28.82
C GLN A 94 -28.28 -16.92 28.69
N LEU A 95 -27.42 -17.24 27.72
CA LEU A 95 -26.88 -18.59 27.53
C LEU A 95 -26.15 -19.10 28.78
N ALA A 96 -25.29 -18.26 29.39
CA ALA A 96 -24.64 -18.60 30.64
C ALA A 96 -25.63 -18.83 31.80
N SER A 97 -26.77 -18.13 31.82
CA SER A 97 -27.80 -18.34 32.86
C SER A 97 -28.56 -19.67 32.69
N TYR A 98 -28.87 -20.08 31.46
CA TYR A 98 -29.47 -21.38 31.16
C TYR A 98 -28.54 -22.54 31.60
N ALA A 99 -27.23 -22.39 31.41
CA ALA A 99 -26.23 -23.37 31.86
C ALA A 99 -26.16 -23.54 33.39
N LEU A 100 -26.65 -22.58 34.20
CA LEU A 100 -26.46 -22.55 35.65
C LEU A 100 -27.72 -22.71 36.49
N ASP A 101 -28.85 -22.11 36.11
CA ASP A 101 -30.10 -22.13 36.89
C ASP A 101 -31.16 -23.11 36.35
N ALA A 102 -30.98 -23.59 35.12
CA ALA A 102 -31.84 -24.62 34.52
C ALA A 102 -33.33 -24.26 34.53
N GLU A 103 -33.62 -23.04 34.12
CA GLU A 103 -34.91 -22.63 33.57
C GLU A 103 -35.06 -23.19 32.14
N GLU A 104 -36.27 -23.31 31.63
CA GLU A 104 -36.48 -23.72 30.24
C GLU A 104 -36.02 -22.62 29.28
N TYR A 105 -35.09 -22.95 28.37
CA TYR A 105 -34.85 -22.16 27.17
C TYR A 105 -36.18 -21.91 26.43
N GLN A 106 -36.62 -20.64 26.40
CA GLN A 106 -37.82 -20.21 25.68
C GLN A 106 -37.47 -19.79 24.26
N ASP A 107 -38.01 -20.51 23.27
CA ASP A 107 -37.76 -20.20 21.86
C ASP A 107 -38.61 -19.00 21.43
N ARG A 108 -38.05 -17.79 21.53
CA ARG A 108 -38.68 -16.58 20.99
C ARG A 108 -38.54 -16.59 19.46
N PRO A 109 -39.64 -16.53 18.68
CA PRO A 109 -39.54 -16.52 17.23
C PRO A 109 -38.79 -15.27 16.75
N HIS A 110 -37.84 -15.45 15.85
CA HIS A 110 -37.01 -14.37 15.32
C HIS A 110 -37.86 -13.41 14.49
N ARG A 111 -38.20 -12.25 15.05
CA ARG A 111 -38.51 -11.02 14.30
C ARG A 111 -37.38 -10.03 14.52
N HIS A 112 -36.94 -9.38 13.44
CA HIS A 112 -36.04 -8.24 13.53
C HIS A 112 -36.75 -7.14 14.32
N SER A 113 -36.10 -6.60 15.34
CA SER A 113 -36.73 -5.76 16.36
C SER A 113 -36.89 -4.30 15.91
N PHE A 114 -37.63 -4.07 14.83
CA PHE A 114 -38.18 -2.76 14.52
C PHE A 114 -39.14 -2.33 15.65
N ALA A 115 -39.01 -1.07 16.09
CA ALA A 115 -39.61 -0.63 17.35
C ALA A 115 -41.06 -0.14 17.17
N ASP A 116 -42.03 -1.01 17.49
CA ASP A 116 -43.41 -0.58 17.73
C ASP A 116 -43.48 0.24 19.03
N THR A 117 -43.66 1.56 18.90
CA THR A 117 -43.99 2.45 20.03
C THR A 117 -45.49 2.64 20.17
N ASP A 118 -46.06 2.27 21.31
CA ASP A 118 -47.47 2.49 21.65
C ASP A 118 -47.90 3.96 21.48
N ALA A 119 -48.85 4.21 20.57
CA ALA A 119 -49.52 5.50 20.42
C ALA A 119 -50.96 5.33 19.90
N ALA A 120 -51.93 5.29 20.81
CA ALA A 120 -53.33 5.08 20.45
C ALA A 120 -54.07 6.38 20.07
N SER A 121 -54.44 6.56 18.78
CA SER A 121 -55.69 7.26 18.41
C SER A 121 -56.08 7.17 16.92
N GLY A 122 -57.27 6.63 16.64
CA GLY A 122 -58.30 7.33 15.85
C GLY A 122 -58.26 7.38 14.31
N ARG A 123 -59.23 6.67 13.69
CA ARG A 123 -59.96 6.98 12.42
C ARG A 123 -59.17 7.05 11.09
N HIS A 124 -59.30 6.01 10.27
CA HIS A 124 -60.17 5.93 9.07
C HIS A 124 -59.93 4.55 8.41
N ALA A 125 -60.88 3.66 8.06
CA ALA A 125 -62.31 3.72 7.67
C ALA A 125 -62.56 3.91 6.15
N GLY A 126 -62.62 2.77 5.44
CA GLY A 126 -63.03 2.62 4.02
C GLY A 126 -62.00 1.84 3.18
N LEU A 127 -62.37 0.99 2.21
CA LEU A 127 -63.72 0.50 1.82
C LEU A 127 -63.58 -0.72 0.86
N LEU A 128 -64.65 -1.53 0.74
CA LEU A 128 -64.84 -2.72 -0.15
C LEU A 128 -64.03 -3.97 0.28
N SER A 129 -64.58 -5.19 0.44
CA SER A 129 -65.64 -5.97 -0.29
C SER A 129 -65.12 -6.52 -1.63
N GLU A 130 -65.39 -7.77 -2.05
CA GLU A 130 -66.59 -8.58 -1.77
C GLU A 130 -66.39 -10.12 -1.99
N TYR A 131 -67.46 -10.91 -1.75
CA TYR A 131 -67.68 -12.34 -2.07
C TYR A 131 -67.08 -13.47 -1.19
N SER A 132 -67.94 -13.95 -0.27
CA SER A 132 -68.46 -15.34 -0.15
C SER A 132 -67.56 -16.55 -0.42
N GLY A 133 -67.52 -17.61 0.41
CA GLY A 133 -68.26 -17.86 1.67
C GLY A 133 -68.59 -19.35 1.90
N GLY A 134 -68.38 -19.85 3.13
CA GLY A 134 -68.68 -21.24 3.52
C GLY A 134 -68.48 -21.49 5.03
N ARG A 135 -69.20 -22.44 5.61
CA ARG A 135 -69.15 -22.77 7.06
C ARG A 135 -68.55 -24.17 7.29
N ALA A 136 -67.52 -24.27 8.13
CA ALA A 136 -67.27 -25.42 9.00
C ALA A 136 -66.33 -25.06 10.16
N SER A 137 -66.43 -25.83 11.24
CA SER A 137 -65.49 -25.97 12.36
C SER A 137 -65.56 -27.45 12.78
N PRO A 138 -64.59 -28.02 13.55
CA PRO A 138 -63.60 -27.38 14.41
C PRO A 138 -62.16 -27.98 14.34
N ASP A 139 -61.33 -27.54 15.30
CA ASP A 139 -60.16 -28.21 15.90
C ASP A 139 -58.84 -28.44 15.13
N SER A 140 -57.75 -28.32 15.90
CA SER A 140 -56.33 -28.63 15.62
C SER A 140 -55.58 -27.77 14.59
N ALA A 141 -54.41 -27.26 15.02
CA ALA A 141 -53.54 -26.34 14.29
C ALA A 141 -52.20 -26.23 15.05
N TRP A 142 -50.99 -26.37 14.50
CA TRP A 142 -50.56 -26.75 13.14
C TRP A 142 -49.43 -27.80 13.24
N ALA A 143 -49.28 -28.62 12.19
CA ALA A 143 -48.06 -29.37 11.93
C ALA A 143 -47.98 -29.70 10.42
N ASP A 144 -47.32 -28.85 9.64
CA ASP A 144 -47.10 -29.11 8.21
C ASP A 144 -45.67 -29.57 7.94
N SER A 145 -45.57 -30.76 7.37
CA SER A 145 -44.48 -31.19 6.50
C SER A 145 -44.79 -30.78 5.07
N ILE A 146 -43.76 -30.40 4.31
CA ILE A 146 -43.85 -30.25 2.85
C ILE A 146 -43.01 -31.37 2.23
N ASP A 147 -43.61 -32.11 1.31
CA ASP A 147 -42.94 -33.08 0.45
C ASP A 147 -42.12 -32.36 -0.63
N GLU A 148 -41.05 -33.00 -1.12
CA GLU A 148 -40.31 -32.55 -2.30
C GLU A 148 -40.34 -33.68 -3.33
N ASP A 149 -40.84 -33.37 -4.54
CA ASP A 149 -41.20 -34.36 -5.56
C ASP A 149 -39.99 -35.07 -6.20
N SER A 150 -40.23 -36.29 -6.68
CA SER A 150 -39.24 -37.08 -7.43
C SER A 150 -39.44 -36.93 -8.94
N GLU A 151 -38.42 -36.49 -9.67
CA GLU A 151 -38.42 -36.54 -11.14
C GLU A 151 -38.10 -37.96 -11.69
N PRO A 152 -38.61 -38.32 -12.89
CA PRO A 152 -38.73 -39.72 -13.34
C PRO A 152 -37.55 -40.26 -14.17
N GLU A 153 -37.56 -41.57 -14.43
CA GLU A 153 -36.48 -42.31 -15.10
C GLU A 153 -36.91 -43.01 -16.41
N THR A 154 -35.98 -43.14 -17.37
CA THR A 154 -36.01 -43.98 -18.61
C THR A 154 -36.95 -43.57 -19.77
N PRO A 155 -36.80 -44.13 -21.00
CA PRO A 155 -35.67 -44.81 -21.68
C PRO A 155 -35.24 -44.01 -22.97
N GLU A 156 -34.33 -44.39 -23.90
CA GLU A 156 -34.07 -45.66 -24.62
C GLU A 156 -32.65 -45.75 -25.27
N THR A 157 -32.18 -47.01 -25.44
CA THR A 157 -31.41 -47.66 -26.55
C THR A 157 -30.71 -46.82 -27.65
N VAL A 158 -29.54 -47.16 -28.26
CA VAL A 158 -28.71 -48.39 -28.48
C VAL A 158 -27.21 -47.91 -28.67
N ILE A 159 -26.08 -48.63 -28.88
CA ILE A 159 -25.61 -50.03 -29.09
C ILE A 159 -24.18 -50.19 -28.48
N GLY A 160 -23.61 -51.42 -28.43
CA GLY A 160 -22.17 -51.70 -28.28
C GLY A 160 -21.38 -51.77 -29.61
N PRO A 161 -20.12 -52.29 -29.69
CA PRO A 161 -19.48 -53.24 -28.77
C PRO A 161 -18.03 -52.91 -28.29
N GLU A 162 -17.46 -53.83 -27.48
CA GLU A 162 -16.02 -54.02 -27.15
C GLU A 162 -15.17 -54.52 -28.36
N PRO A 163 -13.82 -54.75 -28.31
CA PRO A 163 -12.89 -54.91 -27.14
C PRO A 163 -11.48 -54.22 -27.27
N THR A 164 -10.52 -54.67 -26.43
CA THR A 164 -9.02 -54.54 -26.46
C THR A 164 -8.35 -53.27 -25.89
N GLU A 165 -7.20 -53.32 -25.18
CA GLU A 165 -6.58 -54.36 -24.31
C GLU A 165 -5.40 -53.78 -23.47
N HIS A 166 -5.09 -54.36 -22.29
CA HIS A 166 -3.83 -54.23 -21.51
C HIS A 166 -3.37 -52.82 -21.01
N SER A 167 -2.53 -52.61 -19.98
CA SER A 167 -1.92 -53.42 -18.89
C SER A 167 -1.63 -52.45 -17.71
N LEU A 168 -2.21 -52.60 -16.50
CA LEU A 168 -1.86 -53.50 -15.39
C LEU A 168 -0.60 -53.15 -14.53
N PHE A 169 -0.86 -53.14 -13.21
CA PHE A 169 0.00 -53.36 -12.03
C PHE A 169 0.75 -52.23 -11.28
N THR A 170 0.84 -52.46 -9.96
CA THR A 170 1.18 -51.53 -8.87
C THR A 170 2.26 -52.18 -7.93
N PRO A 171 2.50 -51.83 -6.64
CA PRO A 171 3.86 -51.68 -6.12
C PRO A 171 4.37 -52.81 -5.20
N SER A 172 5.61 -52.72 -4.68
CA SER A 172 5.92 -53.00 -3.24
C SER A 172 7.38 -52.76 -2.81
N PHE A 173 7.55 -52.66 -1.49
CA PHE A 173 8.76 -52.52 -0.65
C PHE A 173 9.93 -53.51 -0.90
N ARG A 174 11.17 -53.12 -0.53
CA ARG A 174 11.96 -53.78 0.56
C ARG A 174 13.21 -52.99 1.03
N ARG A 175 14.04 -53.60 1.90
CA ARG A 175 14.97 -53.00 2.88
C ARG A 175 16.30 -53.78 2.94
N ASP A 176 17.39 -53.11 3.35
CA ASP A 176 18.69 -53.60 3.91
C ASP A 176 19.53 -54.57 3.02
N HIS A 177 20.88 -54.54 2.96
CA HIS A 177 21.91 -54.55 4.03
C HIS A 177 23.32 -54.15 3.52
N ASP A 178 24.23 -53.76 4.45
CA ASP A 178 25.70 -54.00 4.53
C ASP A 178 26.70 -53.56 3.41
N ALA A 179 28.00 -53.26 3.67
CA ALA A 179 28.75 -52.91 4.91
C ALA A 179 30.21 -52.41 4.60
N GLN A 180 30.95 -52.03 5.65
CA GLN A 180 32.43 -51.83 5.77
C GLN A 180 33.07 -50.53 5.22
N SER A 181 34.19 -49.99 5.77
CA SER A 181 34.74 -49.99 7.16
C SER A 181 35.97 -49.03 7.29
N ARG A 182 36.36 -48.66 8.54
CA ARG A 182 37.64 -48.00 8.97
C ARG A 182 37.83 -46.52 8.60
N ASP A 183 38.51 -45.66 9.38
CA ASP A 183 39.05 -45.61 10.77
C ASP A 183 39.47 -44.11 11.04
N THR A 184 39.70 -43.53 12.24
CA THR A 184 39.84 -44.00 13.64
C THR A 184 39.54 -42.88 14.68
N LEU A 185 39.61 -43.24 15.97
CA LEU A 185 39.87 -42.50 17.25
C LEU A 185 40.66 -41.16 17.18
N ARG A 186 40.65 -40.21 18.16
CA ARG A 186 40.42 -40.25 19.64
C ARG A 186 40.04 -38.85 20.23
N ALA A 187 40.05 -38.64 21.56
CA ALA A 187 39.43 -37.47 22.25
C ALA A 187 40.32 -36.73 23.29
N SER A 188 39.88 -35.53 23.76
CA SER A 188 40.02 -34.92 25.13
C SER A 188 40.17 -33.36 25.16
N HIS A 189 40.13 -32.75 26.36
CA HIS A 189 39.94 -31.31 26.64
C HIS A 189 41.15 -30.38 26.40
N SER A 190 40.91 -29.08 26.14
CA SER A 190 41.32 -27.96 27.04
C SER A 190 40.71 -26.61 26.58
N SER A 191 41.25 -25.45 26.98
CA SER A 191 40.52 -24.16 27.02
C SER A 191 41.32 -22.92 26.54
N ARG A 192 40.58 -21.80 26.33
CA ARG A 192 41.00 -20.39 26.04
C ARG A 192 41.17 -19.97 24.56
N VAL A 193 40.15 -19.26 24.03
CA VAL A 193 40.12 -17.77 23.81
C VAL A 193 41.48 -17.12 23.48
N PRO A 194 41.63 -16.29 22.41
CA PRO A 194 40.65 -15.29 21.94
C PRO A 194 40.43 -15.17 20.42
N GLY A 195 39.49 -14.29 20.01
CA GLY A 195 39.61 -13.55 18.74
C GLY A 195 38.43 -13.63 17.76
N VAL A 196 37.26 -13.08 18.10
CA VAL A 196 36.20 -12.78 17.11
C VAL A 196 36.01 -11.26 17.05
N ALA A 197 36.22 -10.67 15.87
CA ALA A 197 35.83 -9.30 15.58
C ALA A 197 34.38 -9.30 15.08
N VAL A 198 33.48 -8.68 15.84
CA VAL A 198 32.10 -8.41 15.40
C VAL A 198 32.05 -6.96 14.93
N GLN A 199 31.38 -6.73 13.80
CA GLN A 199 31.30 -5.43 13.14
C GLN A 199 29.83 -4.99 13.04
N ASP A 200 29.30 -4.51 14.17
CA ASP A 200 27.88 -4.18 14.30
C ASP A 200 27.49 -2.94 13.48
N THR A 201 26.49 -3.10 12.62
CA THR A 201 25.87 -2.00 11.86
C THR A 201 24.40 -1.84 12.23
N GLU A 202 24.11 -1.06 13.28
CA GLU A 202 22.84 -0.31 13.41
C GLU A 202 22.89 0.65 14.61
N ARG A 203 22.38 1.88 14.43
CA ARG A 203 22.06 2.81 15.53
C ARG A 203 20.92 3.76 15.15
N THR A 204 19.73 3.49 15.67
CA THR A 204 18.70 4.51 15.88
C THR A 204 19.08 5.42 17.07
N PRO A 205 18.71 6.71 17.07
CA PRO A 205 19.10 7.65 18.13
C PRO A 205 18.07 7.71 19.26
N LEU A 206 18.39 7.13 20.42
CA LEU A 206 17.64 7.33 21.66
C LEU A 206 18.58 7.66 22.84
N LEU A 207 18.07 8.54 23.72
CA LEU A 207 18.68 9.11 24.94
C LEU A 207 19.66 10.30 24.77
N PRO A 208 19.70 11.26 25.73
CA PRO A 208 20.27 12.59 25.53
C PRO A 208 21.74 12.74 25.97
N VAL A 209 22.47 13.62 25.27
CA VAL A 209 23.87 13.98 25.57
C VAL A 209 23.93 15.25 26.44
N PRO A 210 24.75 15.32 27.50
CA PRO A 210 24.75 16.44 28.45
C PRO A 210 25.41 17.72 27.90
N ARG A 211 24.99 18.86 28.45
CA ARG A 211 25.56 20.19 28.15
C ARG A 211 26.97 20.34 28.74
N LEU A 212 27.90 20.93 27.97
CA LEU A 212 29.15 21.46 28.49
C LEU A 212 29.34 22.94 28.12
N SER A 213 29.53 23.74 29.17
CA SER A 213 30.21 25.03 29.30
C SER A 213 30.49 25.88 28.05
N ARG A 214 29.80 27.03 27.96
CA ARG A 214 30.20 28.19 27.15
C ARG A 214 30.74 29.29 28.08
N PRO A 215 31.91 29.91 27.82
CA PRO A 215 32.31 31.12 28.52
C PRO A 215 31.53 32.35 28.01
N GLU A 216 31.12 33.22 28.93
CA GLU A 216 30.50 34.51 28.60
C GLU A 216 31.54 35.61 28.37
N LEU A 217 31.18 36.67 27.65
CA LEU A 217 31.11 38.04 28.18
C LEU A 217 30.72 39.05 27.07
N LEU A 218 29.56 39.71 27.23
CA LEU A 218 29.20 41.11 26.85
C LEU A 218 29.47 41.62 25.39
N SER A 219 28.63 42.47 24.76
CA SER A 219 27.67 43.42 25.34
C SER A 219 26.48 43.82 24.40
N LYS A 220 25.39 44.25 25.06
CA LYS A 220 24.27 45.12 24.64
C LYS A 220 24.14 45.61 23.17
N ARG A 221 22.98 45.31 22.56
CA ARG A 221 22.02 46.36 22.10
C ARG A 221 20.56 45.84 22.19
N LYS A 222 19.57 46.76 22.19
CA LYS A 222 18.15 46.47 22.53
C LYS A 222 17.22 46.45 21.31
N HIS A 223 16.23 45.54 21.40
CA HIS A 223 14.87 45.54 20.80
C HIS A 223 14.66 45.83 19.29
N ALA A 224 14.07 44.84 18.62
CA ALA A 224 12.73 44.98 18.03
C ALA A 224 11.97 43.65 18.18
N LYS A 225 10.63 43.64 18.15
CA LYS A 225 9.82 42.40 18.11
C LYS A 225 9.71 41.91 16.67
N SER A 226 10.04 40.65 16.40
CA SER A 226 9.50 39.98 15.21
C SER A 226 8.00 39.69 15.43
N ARG A 227 7.20 39.93 14.40
CA ARG A 227 5.87 39.32 14.27
C ARG A 227 6.03 37.91 13.71
N LEU A 228 5.03 37.05 13.85
CA LEU A 228 4.86 35.95 12.91
C LEU A 228 4.64 36.57 11.51
N SER A 229 5.14 35.90 10.48
CA SER A 229 4.89 36.24 9.08
C SER A 229 4.01 35.17 8.46
N ASP A 230 2.84 35.59 7.98
CA ASP A 230 1.82 34.71 7.39
C ASP A 230 2.27 34.09 6.05
N ASP A 231 1.55 33.06 5.61
CA ASP A 231 1.75 32.43 4.30
C ASP A 231 1.62 33.43 3.14
N PRO A 232 2.55 33.46 2.17
CA PRO A 232 2.48 34.34 1.02
C PRO A 232 1.47 33.84 -0.02
N ALA A 233 0.23 34.31 0.09
CA ALA A 233 -0.79 34.19 -0.95
C ALA A 233 -0.29 34.71 -2.32
N ALA A 234 -0.94 34.28 -3.41
CA ALA A 234 -0.40 34.36 -4.77
C ALA A 234 -0.14 35.79 -5.30
N SER A 235 1.09 36.27 -5.15
CA SER A 235 1.61 37.47 -5.83
C SER A 235 1.78 37.22 -7.35
N SER A 236 1.20 38.08 -8.19
CA SER A 236 1.19 37.88 -9.64
C SER A 236 2.58 37.92 -10.30
N LEU A 237 2.76 37.09 -11.33
CA LEU A 237 4.04 36.85 -12.03
C LEU A 237 4.84 38.14 -12.42
N PRO A 238 4.25 39.18 -13.02
CA PRO A 238 5.01 40.40 -13.36
C PRO A 238 5.51 41.20 -12.15
N SER A 239 4.89 41.06 -10.97
CA SER A 239 5.39 41.72 -9.75
C SER A 239 6.72 41.11 -9.30
N ARG A 240 6.83 39.77 -9.33
CA ARG A 240 8.06 39.04 -9.00
C ARG A 240 9.19 39.37 -9.97
N VAL A 241 8.92 39.42 -11.27
CA VAL A 241 9.93 39.80 -12.27
C VAL A 241 10.45 41.23 -12.03
N LYS A 242 9.56 42.20 -11.77
CA LYS A 242 9.96 43.57 -11.39
C LYS A 242 10.81 43.59 -10.12
N GLN A 243 10.45 42.78 -9.11
CA GLN A 243 11.16 42.72 -7.84
C GLN A 243 12.56 42.09 -8.01
N THR A 244 12.71 41.00 -8.75
CA THR A 244 14.02 40.39 -9.06
C THR A 244 14.93 41.35 -9.84
N ILE A 245 14.38 42.09 -10.82
CA ILE A 245 15.12 43.13 -11.56
C ILE A 245 15.56 44.28 -10.63
N ALA A 246 14.70 44.68 -9.68
CA ALA A 246 15.05 45.69 -8.68
C ALA A 246 16.19 45.21 -7.76
N THR A 247 16.09 44.00 -7.19
CA THR A 247 17.14 43.40 -6.35
C THR A 247 18.46 43.23 -7.11
N GLY A 248 18.40 42.82 -8.38
CA GLY A 248 19.59 42.76 -9.25
C GLY A 248 20.23 44.13 -9.45
N ARG A 249 19.43 45.18 -9.68
CA ARG A 249 19.93 46.55 -9.80
C ARG A 249 20.53 47.06 -8.48
N GLU A 250 19.95 46.72 -7.33
CA GLU A 250 20.48 47.06 -6.02
C GLU A 250 21.79 46.33 -5.71
N HIS A 251 21.94 45.06 -6.11
CA HIS A 251 23.21 44.34 -6.01
C HIS A 251 24.30 44.96 -6.89
N VAL A 252 24.01 45.35 -8.13
CA VAL A 252 24.98 46.02 -9.02
C VAL A 252 25.38 47.40 -8.45
N VAL A 253 24.43 48.19 -7.96
CA VAL A 253 24.71 49.48 -7.30
C VAL A 253 25.48 49.31 -5.98
N GLY A 254 25.18 48.25 -5.22
CA GLY A 254 25.90 47.88 -4.01
C GLY A 254 27.35 47.46 -4.28
N PHE A 255 27.58 46.66 -5.31
CA PHE A 255 28.92 46.23 -5.73
C PHE A 255 29.75 47.43 -6.22
N GLY A 256 29.17 48.32 -7.03
CA GLY A 256 29.81 49.57 -7.45
C GLY A 256 30.13 50.53 -6.28
N ARG A 257 29.27 50.57 -5.24
CA ARG A 257 29.52 51.32 -4.00
C ARG A 257 30.55 50.67 -3.06
N SER A 258 30.77 49.36 -3.19
CA SER A 258 31.82 48.64 -2.47
C SER A 258 33.20 48.90 -3.09
N LEU A 259 33.29 48.77 -4.42
CA LEU A 259 34.51 49.03 -5.22
C LEU A 259 35.03 50.47 -5.13
N THR A 260 34.19 51.44 -4.77
CA THR A 260 34.55 52.87 -4.71
C THR A 260 34.97 53.36 -3.32
N ASN A 261 35.08 52.48 -2.32
CA ASN A 261 35.28 52.88 -0.92
C ASN A 261 36.57 52.28 -0.30
N PRO A 262 37.72 52.98 -0.36
CA PRO A 262 39.05 52.38 -0.12
C PRO A 262 39.36 52.01 1.34
N LYS A 263 38.45 52.25 2.30
CA LYS A 263 38.69 52.00 3.74
C LYS A 263 38.31 50.60 4.25
N ASN A 264 37.69 49.76 3.42
CA ASN A 264 37.33 48.38 3.81
C ASN A 264 38.38 47.32 3.43
N TYR A 265 39.47 47.72 2.76
CA TYR A 265 40.52 46.82 2.30
C TYR A 265 41.57 46.55 3.40
N THR A 266 41.23 45.65 4.34
CA THR A 266 42.25 44.95 5.13
C THR A 266 42.91 43.86 4.29
N THR A 267 44.19 43.56 4.55
CA THR A 267 44.97 42.56 3.79
C THR A 267 44.27 41.20 3.72
N ASP A 268 43.71 40.76 4.85
CA ASP A 268 43.17 39.41 5.00
C ASP A 268 41.80 39.29 4.32
N ALA A 269 41.03 40.39 4.28
CA ALA A 269 39.84 40.50 3.46
C ALA A 269 40.19 40.53 1.96
N LEU A 270 41.31 41.13 1.58
CA LEU A 270 41.77 41.15 0.19
C LEU A 270 42.23 39.75 -0.27
N VAL A 271 43.02 39.06 0.56
CA VAL A 271 43.49 37.68 0.30
C VAL A 271 42.32 36.70 0.24
N SER A 272 41.38 36.73 1.20
CA SER A 272 40.22 35.83 1.20
C SER A 272 39.26 36.09 0.04
N ASN A 273 38.98 37.36 -0.29
CA ASN A 273 38.19 37.68 -1.49
C ASN A 273 38.90 37.24 -2.77
N ALA A 274 40.22 37.49 -2.91
CA ALA A 274 40.98 37.04 -4.08
C ALA A 274 40.99 35.51 -4.22
N LEU A 275 41.11 34.78 -3.12
CA LEU A 275 41.09 33.30 -3.13
C LEU A 275 39.70 32.77 -3.51
N SER A 276 38.62 33.38 -3.03
CA SER A 276 37.25 33.05 -3.46
C SER A 276 36.99 33.40 -4.95
N SER A 277 37.55 34.51 -5.44
CA SER A 277 37.46 34.89 -6.86
C SER A 277 38.27 33.96 -7.76
N ALA A 278 39.41 33.45 -7.29
CA ALA A 278 40.18 32.42 -7.99
C ALA A 278 39.42 31.08 -8.06
N GLN A 279 38.73 30.68 -6.98
CA GLN A 279 37.86 29.50 -6.97
C GLN A 279 36.68 29.67 -7.95
N VAL A 280 35.96 30.81 -7.90
CA VAL A 280 34.89 31.12 -8.86
C VAL A 280 35.39 31.12 -10.30
N LEU A 281 36.58 31.68 -10.56
CA LEU A 281 37.19 31.67 -11.90
C LEU A 281 37.56 30.24 -12.35
N SER A 282 38.04 29.39 -11.43
CA SER A 282 38.33 27.97 -11.70
C SER A 282 37.05 27.18 -12.00
N ALA A 283 35.97 27.43 -11.26
CA ALA A 283 34.65 26.83 -11.53
C ALA A 283 34.09 27.29 -12.88
N VAL A 284 34.17 28.58 -13.20
CA VAL A 284 33.76 29.15 -14.50
C VAL A 284 34.58 28.58 -15.65
N PHE A 285 35.89 28.41 -15.48
CA PHE A 285 36.75 27.76 -16.48
C PHE A 285 36.37 26.28 -16.68
N LEU A 286 36.15 25.52 -15.61
CA LEU A 286 35.72 24.11 -15.69
C LEU A 286 34.34 23.99 -16.35
N GLY A 287 33.37 24.81 -15.94
CA GLY A 287 32.03 24.82 -16.53
C GLY A 287 32.03 25.21 -18.01
N LEU A 288 32.84 26.20 -18.40
CA LEU A 288 33.01 26.58 -19.80
C LEU A 288 33.61 25.43 -20.63
N LEU A 289 34.58 24.73 -20.05
CA LEU A 289 35.26 23.61 -20.68
C LEU A 289 34.36 22.37 -20.82
N LEU A 290 33.49 22.10 -19.83
CA LEU A 290 32.42 21.11 -19.93
C LEU A 290 31.42 21.49 -21.03
N ASN A 291 30.86 22.72 -20.98
CA ASN A 291 29.97 23.24 -22.03
C ASN A 291 30.60 23.16 -23.44
N LEU A 292 31.92 23.31 -23.56
CA LEU A 292 32.63 23.16 -24.83
C LEU A 292 32.71 21.69 -25.28
N LEU A 293 33.02 20.75 -24.39
CA LEU A 293 33.03 19.31 -24.72
C LEU A 293 31.63 18.79 -25.07
N ASP A 294 30.60 19.25 -24.35
CA ASP A 294 29.20 18.99 -24.61
C ASP A 294 28.77 19.53 -25.99
N ALA A 295 29.09 20.80 -26.29
CA ALA A 295 28.82 21.41 -27.58
C ALA A 295 29.51 20.66 -28.73
N LEU A 296 30.78 20.28 -28.56
CA LEU A 296 31.56 19.60 -29.59
C LEU A 296 31.15 18.14 -29.83
N SER A 297 30.55 17.49 -28.83
CA SER A 297 30.04 16.13 -28.98
C SER A 297 28.62 16.14 -29.52
N TYR A 298 27.63 16.55 -28.73
CA TYR A 298 26.22 16.45 -29.09
C TYR A 298 25.61 17.71 -29.71
N GLY A 299 26.11 18.90 -29.37
CA GLY A 299 25.78 20.11 -30.14
C GLY A 299 26.18 20.03 -31.62
N TYR A 300 27.29 19.34 -31.94
CA TYR A 300 27.73 19.10 -33.31
C TYR A 300 26.79 18.14 -34.08
N ILE A 301 26.34 17.06 -33.44
CA ILE A 301 25.41 16.09 -34.05
C ILE A 301 23.92 16.46 -33.88
N LEU A 302 23.59 17.71 -33.55
CA LEU A 302 22.20 18.19 -33.41
C LEU A 302 21.35 18.00 -34.69
N PHE A 303 22.02 18.01 -35.85
CA PHE A 303 21.44 17.67 -37.15
C PHE A 303 21.97 16.32 -37.65
N PRO A 304 21.20 15.59 -38.48
CA PRO A 304 21.64 14.31 -39.06
C PRO A 304 22.69 14.54 -40.16
N LEU A 305 23.96 14.69 -39.77
CA LEU A 305 25.06 15.07 -40.67
C LEU A 305 25.34 14.08 -41.81
N GLY A 306 24.99 12.79 -41.65
CA GLY A 306 25.04 11.81 -42.74
C GLY A 306 24.11 12.15 -43.90
N SER A 307 23.05 12.95 -43.68
CA SER A 307 22.19 13.46 -44.74
C SER A 307 22.87 14.61 -45.49
N PRO A 308 22.95 14.58 -46.84
CA PRO A 308 23.67 15.61 -47.60
C PRO A 308 23.09 17.02 -47.41
N ILE A 309 21.80 17.14 -47.07
CA ILE A 309 21.11 18.41 -46.77
C ILE A 309 21.68 19.07 -45.51
N PHE A 310 22.10 18.29 -44.52
CA PHE A 310 22.54 18.75 -43.20
C PHE A 310 24.05 18.67 -42.97
N SER A 311 24.79 18.06 -43.90
CA SER A 311 26.25 17.89 -43.88
C SER A 311 27.06 19.12 -43.40
N GLN A 312 26.65 20.34 -43.77
CA GLN A 312 27.33 21.59 -43.40
C GLN A 312 26.76 22.32 -42.18
N THR A 313 25.77 21.75 -41.48
CA THR A 313 25.02 22.41 -40.38
C THR A 313 25.56 22.12 -38.97
N GLY A 314 26.60 21.29 -38.84
CA GLY A 314 27.23 21.00 -37.53
C GLY A 314 27.69 22.24 -36.75
N PRO A 315 28.35 23.24 -37.38
CA PRO A 315 28.68 24.51 -36.72
C PRO A 315 27.45 25.32 -36.26
N ASP A 316 26.34 25.27 -37.00
CA ASP A 316 25.08 25.90 -36.61
C ASP A 316 24.43 25.17 -35.42
N GLY A 317 24.56 23.84 -35.34
CA GLY A 317 24.15 23.04 -34.19
C GLY A 317 24.90 23.42 -32.90
N ILE A 318 26.23 23.52 -32.96
CA ILE A 318 27.09 24.01 -31.85
C ILE A 318 26.63 25.41 -31.40
N SER A 319 26.32 26.29 -32.36
CA SER A 319 25.83 27.64 -32.08
C SER A 319 24.46 27.63 -31.36
N ILE A 320 23.51 26.83 -31.85
CA ILE A 320 22.18 26.65 -31.25
C ILE A 320 22.30 26.10 -29.82
N PHE A 321 23.15 25.11 -29.60
CA PHE A 321 23.45 24.53 -28.29
C PHE A 321 23.95 25.59 -27.29
N PHE A 322 24.93 26.41 -27.68
CA PHE A 322 25.44 27.47 -26.82
C PHE A 322 24.37 28.52 -26.46
N VAL A 323 23.45 28.85 -27.38
CA VAL A 323 22.32 29.73 -27.05
C VAL A 323 21.41 29.09 -25.99
N SER A 324 21.15 27.77 -26.05
CA SER A 324 20.36 27.07 -25.03
C SER A 324 21.05 27.09 -23.66
N CYS A 325 22.37 26.89 -23.62
CA CYS A 325 23.18 27.02 -22.41
C CYS A 325 23.14 28.44 -21.82
N ILE A 326 23.27 29.47 -22.67
CA ILE A 326 23.22 30.87 -22.23
C ILE A 326 21.83 31.22 -21.66
N VAL A 327 20.74 30.86 -22.35
CA VAL A 327 19.37 31.14 -21.89
C VAL A 327 19.07 30.42 -20.57
N SER A 328 19.42 29.14 -20.45
CA SER A 328 19.16 28.36 -19.23
C SER A 328 20.03 28.79 -18.06
N GLN A 329 21.33 29.03 -18.28
CA GLN A 329 22.20 29.53 -17.23
C GLN A 329 21.76 30.91 -16.73
N LEU A 330 21.28 31.80 -17.60
CA LEU A 330 20.67 33.06 -17.19
C LEU A 330 19.39 32.82 -16.37
N CYS A 331 18.48 31.95 -16.82
CA CYS A 331 17.23 31.64 -16.10
C CYS A 331 17.50 31.09 -14.69
N TYR A 332 18.39 30.11 -14.54
CA TYR A 332 18.71 29.53 -13.24
C TYR A 332 19.48 30.53 -12.36
N SER A 333 20.50 31.22 -12.88
CA SER A 333 21.33 32.15 -12.10
C SER A 333 20.59 33.43 -11.68
N LEU A 334 19.62 33.91 -12.46
CA LEU A 334 18.73 35.02 -12.06
C LEU A 334 17.71 34.60 -10.99
N GLY A 335 17.63 33.31 -10.67
CA GLY A 335 17.00 32.81 -9.45
C GLY A 335 15.63 32.20 -9.60
N LEU A 336 15.23 31.80 -10.82
CA LEU A 336 14.06 30.94 -11.02
C LEU A 336 14.28 29.62 -10.26
N SER A 337 15.45 29.00 -10.48
CA SER A 337 15.89 27.82 -9.72
C SER A 337 16.28 28.15 -8.28
N THR A 338 16.15 27.14 -7.43
CA THR A 338 16.63 27.13 -6.04
C THR A 338 18.15 27.02 -5.99
N PHE A 339 18.77 26.24 -6.88
CA PHE A 339 20.22 26.02 -6.93
C PHE A 339 20.97 27.28 -7.37
N LYS A 340 22.01 27.69 -6.62
CA LYS A 340 22.81 28.89 -6.92
C LYS A 340 23.84 28.65 -8.02
N GLY A 341 24.41 27.43 -8.05
CA GLY A 341 25.38 26.95 -9.03
C GLY A 341 24.85 25.85 -9.96
N GLY A 342 23.52 25.76 -10.16
CA GLY A 342 22.96 24.83 -11.13
C GLY A 342 23.41 25.18 -12.55
N VAL A 343 23.92 24.19 -13.28
CA VAL A 343 24.41 24.34 -14.66
C VAL A 343 23.30 23.95 -15.64
N GLY A 344 22.97 24.87 -16.54
CA GLY A 344 21.99 24.67 -17.61
C GLY A 344 22.64 24.33 -18.95
N SER A 345 22.18 23.25 -19.58
CA SER A 345 22.62 22.78 -20.89
C SER A 345 21.50 21.97 -21.56
N GLU A 346 21.65 21.64 -22.84
CA GLU A 346 20.91 20.53 -23.46
C GLU A 346 21.41 19.18 -22.91
N MET A 347 20.65 18.10 -23.13
CA MET A 347 20.93 16.73 -22.65
C MET A 347 20.96 15.79 -23.86
N ILE A 348 22.07 15.08 -24.08
CA ILE A 348 22.32 14.26 -25.29
C ILE A 348 21.17 13.30 -25.68
N GLU A 349 20.39 12.85 -24.70
CA GLU A 349 19.21 12.02 -24.87
C GLU A 349 18.11 12.63 -25.76
N VAL A 350 18.13 13.95 -26.02
CA VAL A 350 17.17 14.60 -26.94
C VAL A 350 17.57 14.54 -28.42
N VAL A 351 18.86 14.36 -28.74
CA VAL A 351 19.37 14.35 -30.13
C VAL A 351 18.69 13.33 -31.05
N PRO A 352 18.36 12.09 -30.63
CA PRO A 352 17.66 11.14 -31.49
C PRO A 352 16.27 11.62 -31.92
N PHE A 353 15.58 12.38 -31.07
CA PHE A 353 14.27 12.97 -31.39
C PHE A 353 14.41 14.11 -32.41
N PHE A 354 15.45 14.94 -32.28
CA PHE A 354 15.79 15.96 -33.29
C PHE A 354 16.10 15.32 -34.65
N HIS A 355 16.94 14.28 -34.68
CA HIS A 355 17.19 13.47 -35.89
C HIS A 355 15.88 12.92 -36.49
N LYS A 356 15.02 12.29 -35.68
CA LYS A 356 13.73 11.76 -36.15
C LYS A 356 12.83 12.82 -36.76
N MET A 357 12.77 14.02 -36.17
CA MET A 357 12.03 15.16 -36.72
C MET A 357 12.63 15.62 -38.06
N ALA A 358 13.95 15.76 -38.14
CA ALA A 358 14.65 16.14 -39.37
C ALA A 358 14.44 15.12 -40.51
N TYR A 359 14.49 13.81 -40.22
CA TYR A 359 14.18 12.75 -41.20
C TYR A 359 12.72 12.78 -41.64
N SER A 360 11.76 12.94 -40.71
CA SER A 360 10.33 13.04 -41.03
C SER A 360 10.02 14.23 -41.95
N ILE A 361 10.60 15.41 -41.66
CA ILE A 361 10.46 16.61 -42.50
C ILE A 361 11.11 16.38 -43.87
N THR A 362 12.29 15.78 -43.92
CA THR A 362 12.99 15.47 -45.18
C THR A 362 12.19 14.48 -46.05
N GLU A 363 11.54 13.49 -45.46
CA GLU A 363 10.65 12.54 -46.14
C GLU A 363 9.37 13.22 -46.66
N GLN A 364 8.69 13.99 -45.81
CA GLN A 364 7.45 14.70 -46.16
C GLN A 364 7.68 15.83 -47.19
N MET A 365 8.88 16.41 -47.23
CA MET A 365 9.28 17.49 -48.14
C MET A 365 10.17 17.02 -49.30
N ARG A 366 10.21 15.73 -49.63
CA ARG A 366 10.98 15.20 -50.77
C ARG A 366 10.74 16.02 -52.05
N GLY A 367 11.83 16.52 -52.64
CA GLY A 367 11.79 17.34 -53.86
C GLY A 367 11.61 18.85 -53.65
N LYS A 368 11.44 19.33 -52.40
CA LYS A 368 11.47 20.77 -52.07
C LYS A 368 12.93 21.25 -51.92
N PRO A 369 13.21 22.56 -52.09
CA PRO A 369 14.56 23.10 -51.93
C PRO A 369 15.10 22.87 -50.51
N PRO A 370 16.41 22.58 -50.34
CA PRO A 370 16.99 22.22 -49.04
C PRO A 370 16.84 23.33 -47.99
N GLU A 371 16.84 24.60 -48.40
CA GLU A 371 16.61 25.74 -47.50
C GLU A 371 15.26 25.66 -46.77
N ALA A 372 14.20 25.20 -47.45
CA ALA A 372 12.86 25.08 -46.86
C ALA A 372 12.77 23.89 -45.89
N ILE A 373 13.54 22.83 -46.16
CA ILE A 373 13.67 21.67 -45.27
C ILE A 373 14.38 22.10 -43.99
N ILE A 374 15.55 22.75 -44.09
CA ILE A 374 16.32 23.27 -42.94
C ILE A 374 15.48 24.27 -42.12
N ALA A 375 14.78 25.21 -42.79
CA ALA A 375 13.89 26.17 -42.13
C ALA A 375 12.76 25.48 -41.33
N THR A 376 12.13 24.47 -41.92
CA THR A 376 11.05 23.71 -41.25
C THR A 376 11.61 22.88 -40.09
N THR A 377 12.80 22.28 -40.23
CA THR A 377 13.48 21.51 -39.17
C THR A 377 13.84 22.40 -37.97
N ILE A 378 14.44 23.57 -38.18
CA ILE A 378 14.82 24.46 -37.07
C ILE A 378 13.58 25.00 -36.35
N VAL A 379 12.51 25.34 -37.08
CA VAL A 379 11.23 25.74 -36.46
C VAL A 379 10.60 24.57 -35.70
N SER A 380 10.69 23.33 -36.20
CA SER A 380 10.26 22.13 -35.47
C SER A 380 11.02 21.94 -34.15
N TYR A 381 12.34 22.16 -34.15
CA TYR A 381 13.15 22.08 -32.93
C TYR A 381 12.72 23.15 -31.92
N CYS A 382 12.60 24.41 -32.36
CA CYS A 382 12.18 25.53 -31.50
C CYS A 382 10.76 25.34 -30.93
N LEU A 383 9.82 24.89 -31.77
CA LEU A 383 8.44 24.62 -31.36
C LEU A 383 8.39 23.46 -30.35
N SER A 384 9.23 22.44 -30.50
CA SER A 384 9.34 21.37 -29.51
C SER A 384 9.80 21.91 -28.14
N SER A 385 10.77 22.84 -28.10
CA SER A 385 11.22 23.48 -26.86
C SER A 385 10.13 24.32 -26.21
N ILE A 386 9.33 25.04 -27.00
CA ILE A 386 8.15 25.77 -26.51
C ILE A 386 7.12 24.79 -25.94
N LEU A 387 6.84 23.66 -26.62
CA LEU A 387 5.89 22.65 -26.15
C LEU A 387 6.35 22.02 -24.83
N THR A 388 7.61 21.60 -24.74
CA THR A 388 8.22 21.07 -23.50
C THR A 388 8.13 22.11 -22.36
N GLY A 389 8.43 23.38 -22.66
CA GLY A 389 8.35 24.47 -21.70
C GLY A 389 6.92 24.72 -21.17
N LEU A 390 5.92 24.73 -22.06
CA LEU A 390 4.51 24.87 -21.70
C LEU A 390 3.99 23.70 -20.87
N ILE A 391 4.43 22.47 -21.17
CA ILE A 391 4.06 21.26 -20.41
C ILE A 391 4.62 21.32 -18.99
N PHE A 392 5.88 21.71 -18.80
CA PHE A 392 6.46 21.85 -17.46
C PHE A 392 5.84 23.00 -16.66
N LEU A 393 5.51 24.12 -17.33
CA LEU A 393 4.74 25.22 -16.74
C LEU A 393 3.38 24.74 -16.22
N ALA A 394 2.65 23.96 -17.02
CA ALA A 394 1.36 23.38 -16.62
C ALA A 394 1.51 22.43 -15.43
N LEU A 395 2.42 21.45 -15.50
CA LEU A 395 2.66 20.49 -14.42
C LEU A 395 3.03 21.17 -13.09
N GLY A 396 3.93 22.15 -13.13
CA GLY A 396 4.34 22.90 -11.94
C GLY A 396 3.23 23.81 -11.39
N ALA A 397 2.43 24.42 -12.27
CA ALA A 397 1.28 25.26 -11.86
C ALA A 397 0.16 24.43 -11.20
N PHE A 398 -0.15 23.25 -11.74
CA PHE A 398 -1.11 22.30 -11.17
C PHE A 398 -0.55 21.47 -10.00
N LYS A 399 0.71 21.72 -9.59
CA LYS A 399 1.43 21.00 -8.51
C LYS A 399 1.61 19.48 -8.76
N LEU A 400 1.59 19.05 -10.01
CA LEU A 400 1.64 17.65 -10.45
C LEU A 400 3.05 17.02 -10.42
N GLY A 401 4.10 17.76 -10.02
CA GLY A 401 5.48 17.26 -10.01
C GLY A 401 5.70 16.02 -9.13
N ASN A 402 4.88 15.83 -8.08
CA ASN A 402 4.92 14.62 -7.26
C ASN A 402 4.37 13.38 -8.01
N LEU A 403 3.42 13.55 -8.93
CA LEU A 403 2.83 12.44 -9.69
C LEU A 403 3.87 11.79 -10.63
N VAL A 404 4.80 12.58 -11.14
CA VAL A 404 5.90 12.10 -12.00
C VAL A 404 6.87 11.18 -11.25
N SER A 405 6.94 11.28 -9.91
CA SER A 405 7.80 10.40 -9.09
C SER A 405 7.34 8.94 -9.07
N PHE A 406 6.15 8.63 -9.59
CA PHE A 406 5.64 7.26 -9.74
C PHE A 406 6.03 6.58 -11.07
N PHE A 407 6.75 7.24 -11.99
CA PHE A 407 7.20 6.59 -13.22
C PHE A 407 8.22 5.47 -12.94
N PRO A 408 8.01 4.24 -13.44
CA PRO A 408 8.94 3.13 -13.22
C PRO A 408 10.34 3.42 -13.77
N ARG A 409 11.34 3.44 -12.88
CA ARG A 409 12.73 3.81 -13.22
C ARG A 409 13.32 2.98 -14.36
N HIS A 410 12.92 1.71 -14.49
CA HIS A 410 13.38 0.83 -15.56
C HIS A 410 12.99 1.31 -16.97
N ILE A 411 11.93 2.12 -17.13
CA ILE A 411 11.59 2.74 -18.43
C ILE A 411 12.68 3.74 -18.82
N LEU A 412 13.03 4.67 -17.92
CA LEU A 412 14.08 5.66 -18.15
C LEU A 412 15.42 4.98 -18.44
N ILE A 413 15.77 3.95 -17.67
CA ILE A 413 17.02 3.20 -17.87
C ILE A 413 17.05 2.52 -19.24
N GLY A 414 15.93 1.93 -19.68
CA GLY A 414 15.80 1.42 -21.05
C GLY A 414 16.00 2.51 -22.12
N CYS A 415 15.45 3.70 -21.88
CA CYS A 415 15.60 4.83 -22.79
C CYS A 415 17.04 5.35 -22.86
N ILE A 416 17.72 5.46 -21.71
CA ILE A 416 19.15 5.79 -21.60
C ILE A 416 20.01 4.79 -22.38
N GLY A 417 19.73 3.49 -22.28
CA GLY A 417 20.42 2.47 -23.07
C GLY A 417 20.13 2.57 -24.57
N GLY A 418 18.91 2.95 -24.96
CA GLY A 418 18.53 3.21 -26.35
C GLY A 418 19.27 4.41 -26.95
N VAL A 419 19.41 5.49 -26.18
CA VAL A 419 20.29 6.63 -26.52
C VAL A 419 21.74 6.16 -26.62
N GLY A 420 22.24 5.42 -25.64
CA GLY A 420 23.61 4.90 -25.65
C GLY A 420 23.92 4.07 -26.91
N PHE A 421 23.00 3.19 -27.30
CA PHE A 421 23.09 2.41 -28.54
C PHE A 421 23.12 3.31 -29.78
N PHE A 422 22.21 4.29 -29.87
CA PHE A 422 22.21 5.28 -30.97
C PHE A 422 23.55 6.03 -31.03
N LEU A 423 24.10 6.46 -29.90
CA LEU A 423 25.39 7.16 -29.86
C LEU A 423 26.57 6.28 -30.27
N VAL A 424 26.56 4.98 -29.98
CA VAL A 424 27.58 4.06 -30.53
C VAL A 424 27.46 3.97 -32.06
N VAL A 425 26.24 3.93 -32.60
CA VAL A 425 26.00 3.94 -34.06
C VAL A 425 26.43 5.27 -34.70
N THR A 426 26.02 6.41 -34.15
CA THR A 426 26.42 7.75 -34.62
C THR A 426 27.92 8.00 -34.45
N GLY A 427 28.54 7.47 -33.39
CA GLY A 427 29.98 7.50 -33.17
C GLY A 427 30.75 6.79 -34.29
N ILE A 428 30.22 5.66 -34.80
CA ILE A 428 30.75 5.01 -36.00
C ILE A 428 30.50 5.89 -37.24
N GLU A 429 29.26 6.36 -37.46
CA GLU A 429 28.87 7.14 -38.66
C GLU A 429 29.73 8.40 -38.85
N VAL A 430 29.87 9.20 -37.79
CA VAL A 430 30.63 10.47 -37.78
C VAL A 430 32.13 10.21 -37.87
N SER A 431 32.66 9.21 -37.15
CA SER A 431 34.10 8.93 -37.18
C SER A 431 34.54 8.32 -38.50
N ALA A 432 33.74 7.41 -39.08
CA ALA A 432 34.05 6.73 -40.34
C ALA A 432 33.76 7.56 -41.60
N ARG A 433 33.14 8.75 -41.45
CA ARG A 433 32.61 9.58 -42.55
C ARG A 433 31.76 8.75 -43.53
N LEU A 434 30.72 8.09 -43.02
CA LEU A 434 29.74 7.44 -43.89
C LEU A 434 28.92 8.49 -44.66
N GLU A 435 28.46 8.09 -45.85
CA GLU A 435 27.61 8.93 -46.71
C GLU A 435 26.19 8.38 -46.57
N GLY A 436 25.28 9.15 -45.97
CA GLY A 436 24.04 8.61 -45.43
C GLY A 436 24.22 7.88 -44.10
N ASN A 437 23.09 7.44 -43.54
CA ASN A 437 23.02 6.77 -42.24
C ASN A 437 23.75 5.42 -42.25
N LEU A 438 24.18 4.95 -41.06
CA LEU A 438 24.68 3.59 -40.89
C LEU A 438 23.54 2.54 -41.07
N ASN A 439 23.37 2.05 -42.30
CA ASN A 439 22.51 0.91 -42.60
C ASN A 439 23.22 -0.41 -42.22
N TYR A 440 22.46 -1.39 -41.70
CA TYR A 440 22.94 -2.72 -41.28
C TYR A 440 23.25 -3.67 -42.46
N ASP A 441 23.77 -3.14 -43.57
CA ASP A 441 24.05 -3.85 -44.81
C ASP A 441 25.50 -4.34 -44.92
N LEU A 442 25.68 -5.44 -45.67
CA LEU A 442 26.99 -6.00 -45.98
C LEU A 442 27.90 -5.01 -46.74
N GLN A 443 27.33 -4.05 -47.47
CA GLN A 443 28.07 -2.99 -48.16
C GLN A 443 28.65 -1.97 -47.18
N THR A 444 27.86 -1.51 -46.20
CA THR A 444 28.31 -0.63 -45.12
C THR A 444 29.45 -1.28 -44.33
N LEU A 445 29.33 -2.58 -44.04
CA LEU A 445 30.35 -3.36 -43.35
C LEU A 445 31.68 -3.40 -44.14
N HIS A 446 31.63 -3.61 -45.45
CA HIS A 446 32.84 -3.56 -46.31
C HIS A 446 33.46 -2.15 -46.39
N LYS A 447 32.65 -1.08 -46.40
CA LYS A 447 33.17 0.30 -46.34
C LYS A 447 33.84 0.56 -44.99
N LEU A 448 33.23 0.12 -43.89
CA LEU A 448 33.71 0.33 -42.52
C LEU A 448 35.03 -0.39 -42.19
N PHE A 449 35.21 -1.61 -42.73
CA PHE A 449 36.45 -2.39 -42.62
C PHE A 449 37.42 -2.17 -43.81
N SER A 450 37.15 -1.20 -44.68
CA SER A 450 38.07 -0.85 -45.77
C SER A 450 39.36 -0.23 -45.23
N ALA A 451 40.46 -0.42 -45.97
CA ALA A 451 41.80 0.03 -45.57
C ALA A 451 41.90 1.53 -45.28
N ASN A 452 41.02 2.35 -45.87
CA ASN A 452 41.00 3.81 -45.74
C ASN A 452 40.05 4.34 -44.65
N THR A 453 39.21 3.48 -44.08
CA THR A 453 38.14 3.88 -43.13
C THR A 453 38.33 3.28 -41.75
N TRP A 454 38.87 2.07 -41.64
CA TRP A 454 38.96 1.36 -40.36
C TRP A 454 39.69 2.16 -39.26
N TYR A 455 40.78 2.85 -39.62
CA TYR A 455 41.56 3.66 -38.67
C TYR A 455 40.83 4.91 -38.18
N LEU A 456 39.88 5.46 -38.96
CA LEU A 456 39.17 6.70 -38.61
C LEU A 456 38.20 6.50 -37.45
N TRP A 457 37.59 5.31 -37.31
CA TRP A 457 36.68 4.97 -36.21
C TRP A 457 37.32 4.13 -35.11
N CYS A 458 38.29 3.25 -35.43
CA CYS A 458 39.00 2.49 -34.41
C CYS A 458 39.84 3.38 -33.48
N LEU A 459 40.42 4.49 -33.96
CA LEU A 459 41.17 5.41 -33.11
C LEU A 459 40.29 6.10 -32.04
N PRO A 460 39.18 6.80 -32.38
CA PRO A 460 38.30 7.38 -31.36
C PRO A 460 37.71 6.34 -30.41
N LEU A 461 37.38 5.13 -30.88
CA LEU A 461 36.93 4.04 -30.02
C LEU A 461 38.02 3.60 -29.02
N PHE A 462 39.27 3.47 -29.45
CA PHE A 462 40.40 3.18 -28.57
C PHE A 462 40.63 4.30 -27.55
N LEU A 463 40.52 5.57 -27.97
CA LEU A 463 40.64 6.73 -27.07
C LEU A 463 39.52 6.74 -26.02
N ALA A 464 38.28 6.42 -26.40
CA ALA A 464 37.15 6.28 -25.47
C ALA A 464 37.40 5.18 -24.43
N VAL A 465 37.79 3.97 -24.85
CA VAL A 465 38.10 2.86 -23.92
C VAL A 465 39.29 3.21 -23.01
N SER A 466 40.28 3.96 -23.52
CA SER A 466 41.43 4.43 -22.76
C SER A 466 41.04 5.40 -21.64
N ILE A 467 40.15 6.38 -21.89
CA ILE A 467 39.69 7.30 -20.84
C ILE A 467 38.77 6.64 -19.82
N MET A 468 37.91 5.69 -20.22
CA MET A 468 37.14 4.88 -19.27
C MET A 468 38.05 4.10 -18.30
N LEU A 469 39.13 3.52 -18.82
CA LEU A 469 40.12 2.82 -17.99
C LEU A 469 40.88 3.79 -17.06
N LEU A 470 41.26 4.96 -17.57
CA LEU A 470 41.95 5.99 -16.79
C LEU A 470 41.06 6.57 -15.67
N GLN A 471 39.78 6.82 -15.93
CA GLN A 471 38.79 7.23 -14.93
C GLN A 471 38.57 6.14 -13.87
N ARG A 472 38.56 4.85 -14.27
CA ARG A 472 38.52 3.73 -13.31
C ARG A 472 39.75 3.69 -12.39
N MET A 473 40.90 4.18 -12.84
CA MET A 473 42.13 4.28 -12.06
C MET A 473 42.26 5.59 -11.27
N THR A 474 41.61 6.68 -11.69
CA THR A 474 41.85 8.04 -11.15
C THR A 474 40.55 8.82 -10.90
N LYS A 475 40.34 9.25 -9.65
CA LYS A 475 39.10 9.90 -9.18
C LYS A 475 39.07 11.43 -9.30
N SER A 476 39.84 12.02 -10.21
CA SER A 476 39.93 13.48 -10.33
C SER A 476 39.01 14.02 -11.44
N SER A 477 38.17 15.00 -11.10
CA SER A 477 37.21 15.64 -12.01
C SER A 477 37.87 16.28 -13.25
N PHE A 478 39.16 16.59 -13.18
CA PHE A 478 39.93 17.17 -14.28
C PHE A 478 40.48 16.13 -15.28
N VAL A 479 40.32 14.82 -15.02
CA VAL A 479 40.86 13.75 -15.89
C VAL A 479 40.22 13.79 -17.29
N LEU A 480 38.90 13.96 -17.38
CA LEU A 480 38.19 14.00 -18.65
C LEU A 480 38.61 15.20 -19.53
N PRO A 481 38.60 16.47 -19.04
CA PRO A 481 39.03 17.58 -19.89
C PRO A 481 40.54 17.60 -20.17
N ALA A 482 41.38 17.21 -19.20
CA ALA A 482 42.83 17.16 -19.41
C ALA A 482 43.24 16.12 -20.46
N PHE A 483 42.53 14.98 -20.52
CA PHE A 483 42.74 13.96 -21.54
C PHE A 483 42.44 14.48 -22.96
N PHE A 484 41.33 15.20 -23.15
CA PHE A 484 41.00 15.77 -24.46
C PHE A 484 41.91 16.93 -24.87
N ILE A 485 42.34 17.78 -23.93
CA ILE A 485 43.37 18.80 -24.18
C ILE A 485 44.71 18.13 -24.58
N LEU A 486 45.09 17.03 -23.92
CA LEU A 486 46.30 16.28 -24.25
C LEU A 486 46.22 15.62 -25.64
N ILE A 487 45.07 15.04 -26.01
CA ILE A 487 44.83 14.50 -27.37
C ILE A 487 44.96 15.62 -28.40
N PHE A 488 44.31 16.76 -28.19
CA PHE A 488 44.35 17.89 -29.11
C PHE A 488 45.79 18.38 -29.35
N ALA A 489 46.54 18.60 -28.27
CA ALA A 489 47.95 19.00 -28.35
C ALA A 489 48.84 17.93 -29.01
N THR A 490 48.61 16.65 -28.70
CA THR A 490 49.38 15.52 -29.25
C THR A 490 49.12 15.36 -30.76
N PHE A 491 47.86 15.47 -31.19
CA PHE A 491 47.48 15.40 -32.60
C PHE A 491 48.21 16.47 -33.44
N TYR A 492 48.19 17.73 -33.01
CA TYR A 492 48.90 18.81 -33.70
C TYR A 492 50.42 18.66 -33.63
N THR A 493 50.97 18.23 -32.49
CA THR A 493 52.40 17.94 -32.35
C THR A 493 52.85 16.85 -33.34
N ILE A 494 52.03 15.82 -33.59
CA ILE A 494 52.30 14.77 -34.56
C ILE A 494 52.18 15.30 -36.00
N VAL A 495 51.05 15.94 -36.34
CA VAL A 495 50.74 16.40 -37.71
C VAL A 495 51.73 17.47 -38.20
N GLU A 496 51.87 18.55 -37.43
CA GLU A 496 52.63 19.74 -37.82
C GLU A 496 54.10 19.61 -37.38
N GLY A 497 54.35 19.06 -36.19
CA GLY A 497 55.68 19.00 -35.58
C GLY A 497 56.55 17.80 -35.97
N ILE A 498 55.96 16.62 -36.26
CA ILE A 498 56.70 15.40 -36.58
C ILE A 498 56.62 15.06 -38.08
N PHE A 499 55.41 15.06 -38.66
CA PHE A 499 55.21 14.71 -40.06
C PHE A 499 55.23 15.90 -41.02
N HIS A 500 55.21 17.14 -40.50
CA HIS A 500 55.18 18.40 -41.28
C HIS A 500 54.11 18.40 -42.39
N MET A 501 52.94 17.81 -42.13
CA MET A 501 51.86 17.73 -43.10
C MET A 501 51.02 19.00 -43.12
N ASP A 502 50.65 19.44 -44.32
CA ASP A 502 49.67 20.51 -44.49
C ASP A 502 48.30 20.09 -43.92
N LEU A 503 47.69 20.99 -43.14
CA LEU A 503 46.36 20.83 -42.56
C LEU A 503 45.29 20.59 -43.63
N GLU A 504 45.47 21.07 -44.86
CA GLU A 504 44.53 20.78 -45.96
C GLU A 504 44.62 19.32 -46.44
N VAL A 505 45.82 18.73 -46.50
CA VAL A 505 45.99 17.30 -46.80
C VAL A 505 45.37 16.45 -45.69
N VAL A 506 45.57 16.82 -44.43
CA VAL A 506 45.04 16.08 -43.26
C VAL A 506 43.52 16.21 -43.13
N ARG A 507 42.95 17.37 -43.50
CA ARG A 507 41.50 17.59 -43.64
C ARG A 507 40.89 16.74 -44.75
N ASN A 508 41.50 16.73 -45.93
CA ASN A 508 41.05 15.94 -47.08
C ASN A 508 41.20 14.42 -46.82
N ALA A 509 42.20 14.00 -46.05
CA ALA A 509 42.37 12.62 -45.58
C ALA A 509 41.39 12.22 -44.45
N GLY A 510 40.48 13.10 -44.06
CA GLY A 510 39.34 12.81 -43.20
C GLY A 510 39.49 13.16 -41.71
N TRP A 511 40.67 13.57 -41.25
CA TRP A 511 41.01 13.64 -39.81
C TRP A 511 40.58 14.92 -39.08
N ILE A 512 40.45 16.04 -39.79
CA ILE A 512 40.02 17.34 -39.25
C ILE A 512 38.73 17.75 -39.95
N PHE A 513 37.82 18.42 -39.25
CA PHE A 513 36.61 18.97 -39.87
C PHE A 513 36.93 19.95 -41.01
N GLU A 514 35.98 20.06 -41.94
CA GLU A 514 36.02 21.07 -42.99
C GLU A 514 35.92 22.47 -42.40
N LYS A 515 36.69 23.40 -42.99
CA LYS A 515 36.78 24.77 -42.50
C LYS A 515 35.49 25.52 -42.86
N PRO A 516 34.77 26.12 -41.89
CA PRO A 516 33.61 26.95 -42.19
C PRO A 516 33.96 28.08 -43.16
N GLU A 517 33.00 28.47 -44.00
CA GLU A 517 33.18 29.51 -45.01
C GLU A 517 33.70 30.82 -44.38
N ALA A 518 34.70 31.44 -45.04
CA ALA A 518 35.41 32.58 -44.47
C ALA A 518 34.49 33.79 -44.28
N GLY A 519 34.36 34.25 -43.03
CA GLY A 519 33.50 35.38 -42.66
C GLY A 519 32.09 35.00 -42.17
N VAL A 520 31.72 33.70 -42.16
CA VAL A 520 30.45 33.25 -41.57
C VAL A 520 30.43 33.52 -40.05
N GLN A 521 29.44 34.30 -39.63
CA GLN A 521 29.18 34.64 -38.23
C GLN A 521 28.41 33.51 -37.56
N PHE A 522 28.68 33.23 -36.27
CA PHE A 522 28.14 32.03 -35.61
C PHE A 522 26.60 32.04 -35.48
N TYR A 523 26.01 33.23 -35.47
CA TYR A 523 24.57 33.42 -35.52
C TYR A 523 23.96 33.22 -36.93
N ARG A 524 24.68 32.61 -37.89
CA ARG A 524 24.18 32.24 -39.23
C ARG A 524 22.84 31.50 -39.16
N PHE A 525 22.64 30.65 -38.16
CA PHE A 525 21.43 29.85 -38.03
C PHE A 525 20.14 30.69 -38.00
N TYR A 526 20.18 31.96 -37.56
CA TYR A 526 19.02 32.84 -37.61
C TYR A 526 18.55 33.15 -39.05
N SER A 527 19.45 33.08 -40.04
CA SER A 527 19.08 33.25 -41.46
C SER A 527 18.24 32.09 -42.02
N TYR A 528 18.15 30.96 -41.31
CA TYR A 528 17.30 29.83 -41.68
C TYR A 528 15.82 30.01 -41.24
N PHE A 529 15.45 31.01 -40.44
CA PHE A 529 14.06 31.32 -40.08
C PHE A 529 13.28 31.98 -41.24
N LYS A 530 13.22 31.30 -42.39
CA LYS A 530 12.47 31.69 -43.58
C LYS A 530 10.99 31.33 -43.41
N PHE A 531 10.27 32.11 -42.58
CA PHE A 531 8.88 31.80 -42.19
C PHE A 531 7.92 31.58 -43.37
N GLY A 532 8.12 32.27 -44.49
CA GLY A 532 7.32 32.07 -45.73
C GLY A 532 7.65 30.78 -46.51
N SER A 533 8.57 29.94 -46.03
CA SER A 533 9.00 28.69 -46.67
C SER A 533 8.75 27.44 -45.80
N ILE A 534 8.12 27.60 -44.63
CA ILE A 534 7.79 26.50 -43.71
C ILE A 534 6.63 25.68 -44.29
N ASP A 535 6.74 24.35 -44.24
CA ASP A 535 5.63 23.46 -44.56
C ASP A 535 4.85 23.06 -43.29
N GLY A 536 3.59 23.48 -43.19
CA GLY A 536 2.74 23.18 -42.03
C GLY A 536 2.35 21.70 -41.87
N ALA A 537 2.34 20.91 -42.96
CA ALA A 537 2.06 19.48 -42.90
C ALA A 537 3.29 18.68 -42.46
N ALA A 538 4.49 19.08 -42.88
CA ALA A 538 5.75 18.52 -42.39
C ALA A 538 6.02 18.93 -40.93
N LEU A 539 5.61 20.14 -40.51
CA LEU A 539 5.62 20.51 -39.10
C LEU A 539 4.61 19.67 -38.30
N ALA A 540 3.41 19.39 -38.85
CA ALA A 540 2.42 18.54 -38.19
C ALA A 540 2.88 17.08 -38.01
N SER A 541 3.64 16.50 -38.96
CA SER A 541 4.14 15.12 -38.84
C SER A 541 5.17 14.93 -37.71
N THR A 542 5.80 16.01 -37.25
CA THR A 542 6.75 15.96 -36.12
C THR A 542 6.09 16.01 -34.73
N ILE A 543 4.83 16.44 -34.62
CA ILE A 543 4.11 16.61 -33.35
C ILE A 543 4.18 15.38 -32.42
N PRO A 544 4.00 14.12 -32.88
CA PRO A 544 4.15 12.94 -32.02
C PRO A 544 5.55 12.81 -31.41
N THR A 545 6.58 13.20 -32.17
CA THR A 545 7.98 13.19 -31.71
C THR A 545 8.22 14.32 -30.70
N MET A 546 7.62 15.49 -30.89
CA MET A 546 7.67 16.58 -29.89
C MET A 546 7.01 16.19 -28.56
N PHE A 547 5.90 15.45 -28.60
CA PHE A 547 5.25 14.94 -27.39
C PHE A 547 6.07 13.84 -26.72
N ALA A 548 6.68 12.92 -27.47
CA ALA A 548 7.57 11.89 -26.92
C ALA A 548 8.81 12.51 -26.25
N LEU A 549 9.44 13.48 -26.92
CA LEU A 549 10.55 14.28 -26.40
C LEU A 549 10.15 15.05 -25.13
N SER A 550 8.98 15.71 -25.14
CA SER A 550 8.49 16.44 -23.97
C SER A 550 8.18 15.50 -22.81
N PHE A 551 7.55 14.35 -23.07
CA PHE A 551 7.26 13.31 -22.08
C PHE A 551 8.54 12.77 -21.44
N PHE A 552 9.55 12.47 -22.25
CA PHE A 552 10.87 12.06 -21.78
C PHE A 552 11.50 13.15 -20.89
N GLY A 553 11.42 14.42 -21.31
CA GLY A 553 11.85 15.57 -20.52
C GLY A 553 11.13 15.75 -19.18
N ILE A 554 9.84 15.37 -19.06
CA ILE A 554 9.10 15.41 -17.79
C ILE A 554 9.82 14.57 -16.72
N ILE A 555 10.35 13.41 -17.11
CA ILE A 555 10.96 12.43 -16.20
C ILE A 555 12.30 12.93 -15.64
N HIS A 556 13.07 13.70 -16.41
CA HIS A 556 14.38 14.21 -15.97
C HIS A 556 14.30 15.13 -14.75
N VAL A 557 13.32 16.05 -14.68
CA VAL A 557 13.29 17.08 -13.62
C VAL A 557 13.15 16.44 -12.22
N PRO A 558 12.16 15.58 -11.93
CA PRO A 558 11.98 15.00 -10.60
C PRO A 558 13.01 13.94 -10.21
N ILE A 559 13.95 13.59 -11.10
CA ILE A 559 15.08 12.69 -10.80
C ILE A 559 16.36 13.50 -10.55
N ASN A 560 16.73 14.37 -11.49
CA ASN A 560 17.97 15.16 -11.38
C ASN A 560 17.89 16.24 -10.29
N VAL A 561 16.71 16.85 -10.07
CA VAL A 561 16.54 17.91 -9.06
C VAL A 561 16.69 17.37 -7.63
N PRO A 562 16.02 16.28 -7.19
CA PRO A 562 16.27 15.70 -5.87
C PRO A 562 17.65 15.09 -5.72
N ALA A 563 18.22 14.50 -6.77
CA ALA A 563 19.60 14.00 -6.75
C ALA A 563 20.61 15.14 -6.51
N LEU A 564 20.47 16.28 -7.20
CA LEU A 564 21.32 17.44 -6.95
C LEU A 564 21.09 18.02 -5.55
N GLY A 565 19.83 18.11 -5.09
CA GLY A 565 19.49 18.54 -3.73
C GLY A 565 20.21 17.74 -2.65
N ALA A 566 20.20 16.41 -2.76
CA ALA A 566 20.92 15.52 -1.86
C ALA A 566 22.45 15.66 -1.95
N ALA A 567 23.00 15.84 -3.15
CA ALA A 567 24.45 16.02 -3.35
C ALA A 567 24.97 17.34 -2.74
N VAL A 568 24.25 18.45 -2.97
CA VAL A 568 24.65 19.80 -2.52
C VAL A 568 24.14 20.17 -1.12
N LYS A 569 23.31 19.30 -0.51
CA LYS A 569 22.70 19.46 0.83
C LYS A 569 21.75 20.66 0.92
N GLU A 570 20.89 20.81 -0.09
CA GLU A 570 19.83 21.82 -0.13
C GLU A 570 18.48 21.16 0.20
N ASP A 571 18.11 21.18 1.48
CA ASP A 571 16.88 20.54 2.00
C ASP A 571 15.59 21.26 1.56
N ASN A 572 15.67 22.54 1.16
CA ASN A 572 14.51 23.38 0.83
C ASN A 572 14.03 23.19 -0.62
N LEU A 573 13.89 21.93 -1.03
CA LEU A 573 13.62 21.53 -2.41
C LEU A 573 12.12 21.54 -2.74
N ASN A 574 11.75 22.14 -3.86
CA ASN A 574 10.37 22.08 -4.37
C ASN A 574 10.34 21.75 -5.87
N VAL A 575 10.02 20.50 -6.20
CA VAL A 575 9.99 19.98 -7.59
C VAL A 575 9.03 20.79 -8.48
N ASN A 576 7.91 21.28 -7.95
CA ASN A 576 6.96 22.10 -8.71
C ASN A 576 7.53 23.48 -9.06
N ARG A 577 8.39 24.06 -8.21
CA ARG A 577 9.13 25.29 -8.52
C ARG A 577 10.14 25.04 -9.63
N GLU A 578 10.91 23.96 -9.56
CA GLU A 578 11.91 23.66 -10.58
C GLU A 578 11.26 23.30 -11.92
N LEU A 579 10.11 22.61 -11.94
CA LEU A 579 9.30 22.44 -13.15
C LEU A 579 8.89 23.80 -13.76
N ILE A 580 8.46 24.77 -12.95
CA ILE A 580 8.19 26.14 -13.45
C ILE A 580 9.48 26.80 -13.97
N ALA A 581 10.61 26.64 -13.29
CA ALA A 581 11.89 27.22 -13.70
C ALA A 581 12.39 26.66 -15.04
N HIS A 582 12.39 25.33 -15.20
CA HIS A 582 12.67 24.65 -16.47
C HIS A 582 11.63 25.03 -17.54
N GLY A 583 10.35 25.15 -17.17
CA GLY A 583 9.28 25.50 -18.10
C GLY A 583 9.43 26.88 -18.72
N ILE A 584 9.78 27.89 -17.91
CA ILE A 584 10.16 29.23 -18.39
C ILE A 584 11.42 29.14 -19.27
N SER A 585 12.45 28.41 -18.82
CA SER A 585 13.74 28.29 -19.51
C SER A 585 13.62 27.68 -20.91
N ASN A 586 12.86 26.58 -21.06
CA ASN A 586 12.62 25.92 -22.35
C ASN A 586 11.71 26.76 -23.27
N THR A 587 10.70 27.44 -22.71
CA THR A 587 9.85 28.38 -23.47
C THR A 587 10.67 29.55 -24.01
N LEU A 588 11.54 30.16 -23.19
CA LEU A 588 12.42 31.24 -23.62
C LEU A 588 13.45 30.77 -24.65
N SER A 589 14.01 29.58 -24.49
CA SER A 589 14.99 29.03 -25.44
C SER A 589 14.41 28.89 -26.85
N GLY A 590 13.23 28.28 -26.96
CA GLY A 590 12.51 28.15 -28.24
C GLY A 590 12.08 29.49 -28.83
N LEU A 591 11.68 30.47 -28.01
CA LEU A 591 11.38 31.84 -28.47
C LEU A 591 12.62 32.62 -28.95
N VAL A 592 13.81 32.28 -28.45
CA VAL A 592 15.10 32.84 -28.88
C VAL A 592 15.69 32.04 -30.07
N GLY A 593 14.96 31.05 -30.60
CA GLY A 593 15.36 30.26 -31.77
C GLY A 593 16.31 29.10 -31.45
N SER A 594 16.25 28.57 -30.23
CA SER A 594 17.10 27.49 -29.73
C SER A 594 16.28 26.28 -29.22
N ILE A 595 16.97 25.28 -28.72
CA ILE A 595 16.50 23.94 -28.32
C ILE A 595 16.20 23.86 -26.83
N GLN A 596 15.70 22.70 -26.39
CA GLN A 596 15.47 22.37 -24.99
C GLN A 596 16.72 22.54 -24.12
N ASN A 597 16.50 22.70 -22.82
CA ASN A 597 17.53 22.71 -21.79
C ASN A 597 17.02 22.13 -20.46
N TYR A 598 17.97 21.61 -19.71
CA TYR A 598 17.78 21.01 -18.40
C TYR A 598 18.94 21.42 -17.48
N LEU A 599 18.69 21.31 -16.19
CA LEU A 599 19.74 21.32 -15.18
C LEU A 599 20.46 19.97 -15.22
N VAL A 600 21.74 20.00 -15.59
CA VAL A 600 22.58 18.81 -15.77
C VAL A 600 23.20 18.46 -14.43
N TYR A 601 22.83 17.29 -13.86
CA TYR A 601 23.29 16.86 -12.53
C TYR A 601 24.83 16.82 -12.43
N ALA A 602 25.49 16.11 -13.36
CA ALA A 602 26.95 15.93 -13.32
C ALA A 602 27.71 17.26 -13.42
N ASN A 603 27.40 18.07 -14.44
CA ASN A 603 28.04 19.38 -14.63
C ASN A 603 27.75 20.31 -13.44
N SER A 604 26.54 20.26 -12.86
CA SER A 604 26.20 21.07 -11.67
C SER A 604 27.02 20.67 -10.45
N VAL A 605 27.18 19.38 -10.16
CA VAL A 605 28.02 18.89 -9.05
C VAL A 605 29.48 19.28 -9.29
N MET A 606 30.04 19.01 -10.47
CA MET A 606 31.42 19.37 -10.82
C MET A 606 31.69 20.88 -10.72
N PHE A 607 30.73 21.72 -11.12
CA PHE A 607 30.82 23.17 -11.02
C PHE A 607 30.77 23.65 -9.57
N ILE A 608 29.81 23.15 -8.78
CA ILE A 608 29.62 23.51 -7.37
C ILE A 608 30.81 23.09 -6.51
N ASP A 609 31.30 21.85 -6.65
CA ASP A 609 32.45 21.32 -5.91
C ASP A 609 33.75 22.09 -6.16
N ASN A 610 33.88 22.75 -7.32
CA ASN A 610 35.03 23.60 -7.66
C ASN A 610 34.88 25.08 -7.24
N GLY A 611 33.83 25.43 -6.49
CA GLY A 611 33.56 26.80 -6.01
C GLY A 611 32.41 27.52 -6.72
N GLY A 612 31.61 26.80 -7.51
CA GLY A 612 30.50 27.33 -8.31
C GLY A 612 29.20 27.63 -7.57
N ASP A 613 29.09 27.47 -6.24
CA ASP A 613 27.87 27.74 -5.45
C ASP A 613 27.53 29.25 -5.30
N SER A 614 27.53 29.99 -6.41
CA SER A 614 27.02 31.35 -6.43
C SER A 614 26.37 31.70 -7.76
N ARG A 615 25.28 32.46 -7.67
CA ARG A 615 24.61 33.04 -8.85
C ARG A 615 25.54 33.95 -9.66
N ALA A 616 26.58 34.51 -9.03
CA ALA A 616 27.63 35.25 -9.71
C ALA A 616 28.51 34.34 -10.58
N ALA A 617 28.91 33.15 -10.09
CA ALA A 617 29.61 32.16 -10.89
C ALA A 617 28.75 31.69 -12.08
N GLY A 618 27.46 31.42 -11.87
CA GLY A 618 26.54 31.08 -12.95
C GLY A 618 26.39 32.17 -14.02
N LEU A 619 26.26 33.45 -13.62
CA LEU A 619 26.24 34.57 -14.56
C LEU A 619 27.59 34.76 -15.30
N LEU A 620 28.72 34.50 -14.64
CA LEU A 620 30.04 34.50 -15.28
C LEU A 620 30.21 33.34 -16.26
N LEU A 621 29.66 32.16 -15.98
CA LEU A 621 29.62 31.02 -16.90
C LEU A 621 28.77 31.34 -18.14
N ALA A 622 27.62 31.99 -17.98
CA ALA A 622 26.80 32.46 -19.10
C ALA A 622 27.56 33.49 -19.96
N ALA A 623 28.26 34.45 -19.33
CA ALA A 623 29.07 35.46 -20.02
C ALA A 623 30.29 34.85 -20.74
N ALA A 624 30.96 33.86 -20.14
CA ALA A 624 32.07 33.15 -20.75
C ALA A 624 31.62 32.28 -21.94
N THR A 625 30.48 31.60 -21.82
CA THR A 625 29.86 30.83 -22.91
C THR A 625 29.47 31.77 -24.07
N ALA A 626 28.90 32.95 -23.76
CA ALA A 626 28.61 33.97 -24.76
C ALA A 626 29.88 34.53 -25.43
N ALA A 627 31.00 34.66 -24.71
CA ALA A 627 32.27 35.09 -25.29
C ALA A 627 32.85 34.06 -26.29
N VAL A 628 32.77 32.76 -25.98
CA VAL A 628 33.13 31.67 -26.93
C VAL A 628 32.19 31.67 -28.14
N TRP A 629 30.90 31.86 -27.92
CA TRP A 629 29.91 31.99 -29.02
C TRP A 629 30.20 33.20 -29.93
N ILE A 630 30.63 34.33 -29.37
CA ILE A 630 31.04 35.52 -30.15
C ILE A 630 32.37 35.30 -30.90
N ALA A 631 33.30 34.49 -30.38
CA ALA A 631 34.58 34.19 -31.04
C ALA A 631 34.42 33.43 -32.37
N GLY A 632 33.32 32.70 -32.53
CA GLY A 632 32.82 32.23 -33.83
C GLY A 632 33.29 30.86 -34.31
N PRO A 633 32.74 30.37 -35.44
CA PRO A 633 32.91 28.98 -35.88
C PRO A 633 34.33 28.63 -36.34
N ALA A 634 35.21 29.61 -36.51
CA ALA A 634 36.57 29.42 -37.00
C ALA A 634 37.40 28.42 -36.15
N MET A 635 37.10 28.29 -34.86
CA MET A 635 37.76 27.30 -33.97
C MET A 635 37.43 25.85 -34.35
N ILE A 636 36.24 25.57 -34.90
CA ILE A 636 35.77 24.21 -35.21
C ILE A 636 36.61 23.57 -36.33
N GLY A 637 37.08 24.38 -37.30
CA GLY A 637 37.92 23.92 -38.41
C GLY A 637 39.33 23.45 -38.02
N TYR A 638 39.67 23.48 -36.72
CA TYR A 638 40.90 22.95 -36.12
C TYR A 638 40.65 21.74 -35.20
N ILE A 639 39.42 21.22 -35.14
CA ILE A 639 39.09 20.14 -34.18
C ILE A 639 39.28 18.77 -34.85
N PRO A 640 40.10 17.87 -34.27
CA PRO A 640 40.26 16.52 -34.78
C PRO A 640 38.97 15.71 -34.62
N ILE A 641 38.56 15.00 -35.67
CA ILE A 641 37.36 14.16 -35.66
C ILE A 641 37.49 13.02 -34.64
N CYS A 642 38.71 12.53 -34.39
CA CYS A 642 38.96 11.54 -33.34
C CYS A 642 38.73 12.06 -31.91
N LEU A 643 38.66 13.37 -31.68
CA LEU A 643 38.27 13.95 -30.38
C LEU A 643 36.75 13.90 -30.19
N VAL A 644 35.99 14.34 -31.21
CA VAL A 644 34.52 14.31 -31.20
C VAL A 644 33.99 12.89 -31.20
N GLY A 645 34.54 12.02 -32.06
CA GLY A 645 34.19 10.59 -32.09
C GLY A 645 34.46 9.90 -30.76
N ALA A 646 35.55 10.22 -30.07
CA ALA A 646 35.88 9.63 -28.77
C ALA A 646 34.93 10.09 -27.65
N LEU A 647 34.46 11.35 -27.67
CA LEU A 647 33.42 11.82 -26.77
C LEU A 647 32.10 11.09 -27.00
N ILE A 648 31.68 10.94 -28.27
CA ILE A 648 30.42 10.27 -28.65
C ILE A 648 30.48 8.78 -28.28
N PHE A 649 31.60 8.08 -28.54
CA PHE A 649 31.79 6.69 -28.13
C PHE A 649 31.83 6.53 -26.62
N LEU A 650 32.55 7.39 -25.89
CA LEU A 650 32.60 7.34 -24.42
C LEU A 650 31.19 7.39 -23.83
N LEU A 651 30.42 8.41 -24.21
CA LEU A 651 29.08 8.64 -23.69
C LEU A 651 28.09 7.54 -24.13
N GLY A 652 28.18 7.08 -25.38
CA GLY A 652 27.39 5.94 -25.86
C GLY A 652 27.65 4.65 -25.08
N ILE A 653 28.92 4.31 -24.83
CA ILE A 653 29.31 3.11 -24.10
C ILE A 653 28.93 3.22 -22.61
N ASP A 654 29.13 4.37 -21.97
CA ASP A 654 28.75 4.55 -20.55
C ASP A 654 27.23 4.47 -20.34
N LEU A 655 26.41 5.08 -21.20
CA LEU A 655 24.94 4.96 -21.10
C LEU A 655 24.46 3.52 -21.40
N MET A 656 25.06 2.82 -22.37
CA MET A 656 24.78 1.39 -22.57
C MET A 656 25.19 0.53 -21.37
N LYS A 657 26.32 0.82 -20.74
CA LYS A 657 26.81 0.13 -19.54
C LYS A 657 25.88 0.37 -18.35
N GLU A 658 25.48 1.62 -18.10
CA GLU A 658 24.53 1.93 -17.03
C GLU A 658 23.20 1.19 -17.24
N ALA A 659 22.70 1.16 -18.48
CA ALA A 659 21.43 0.54 -18.79
C ALA A 659 21.41 -0.99 -18.74
N LEU A 660 22.41 -1.65 -19.35
CA LEU A 660 22.41 -3.11 -19.54
C LEU A 660 23.31 -3.86 -18.55
N TRP A 661 24.45 -3.28 -18.17
CA TRP A 661 25.43 -3.97 -17.31
C TRP A 661 25.18 -3.67 -15.83
N ASP A 662 25.01 -2.40 -15.47
CA ASP A 662 24.86 -2.00 -14.08
C ASP A 662 23.45 -2.30 -13.52
N THR A 663 22.48 -2.70 -14.35
CA THR A 663 21.18 -3.24 -13.90
C THR A 663 21.15 -4.76 -13.77
N PHE A 664 22.10 -5.47 -14.38
CA PHE A 664 22.10 -6.93 -14.45
C PHE A 664 22.15 -7.55 -13.05
N GLY A 665 21.16 -8.40 -12.74
CA GLY A 665 21.02 -9.03 -11.43
C GLY A 665 20.51 -8.11 -10.29
N LYS A 666 20.29 -6.81 -10.55
CA LYS A 666 19.70 -5.87 -9.57
C LYS A 666 18.19 -5.67 -9.74
N CYS A 667 17.73 -5.59 -10.99
CA CYS A 667 16.31 -5.44 -11.31
C CYS A 667 15.57 -6.79 -11.34
N HIS A 668 14.23 -6.78 -11.19
CA HIS A 668 13.43 -7.99 -11.36
C HIS A 668 13.47 -8.47 -12.83
N LYS A 669 13.29 -9.78 -13.06
CA LYS A 669 13.47 -10.39 -14.40
C LYS A 669 12.60 -9.74 -15.49
N PHE A 670 11.37 -9.35 -15.16
CA PHE A 670 10.49 -8.64 -16.10
C PHE A 670 10.95 -7.19 -16.36
N GLU A 671 11.47 -6.49 -15.36
CA GLU A 671 12.00 -5.13 -15.56
C GLU A 671 13.25 -5.14 -16.44
N TYR A 672 14.17 -6.09 -16.23
CA TYR A 672 15.36 -6.25 -17.06
C TYR A 672 15.00 -6.66 -18.51
N LEU A 673 13.99 -7.51 -18.68
CA LEU A 673 13.44 -7.83 -20.00
C LEU A 673 12.83 -6.60 -20.69
N THR A 674 12.12 -5.75 -19.93
CA THR A 674 11.57 -4.47 -20.42
C THR A 674 12.69 -3.50 -20.82
N ILE A 675 13.74 -3.35 -20.01
CA ILE A 675 14.93 -2.55 -20.36
C ILE A 675 15.53 -3.03 -21.67
N LEU A 676 15.81 -4.33 -21.79
CA LEU A 676 16.41 -4.91 -23.00
C LEU A 676 15.51 -4.71 -24.24
N ALA A 677 14.20 -4.88 -24.10
CA ALA A 677 13.23 -4.65 -25.17
C ALA A 677 13.22 -3.18 -25.62
N ILE A 678 13.23 -2.22 -24.68
CA ILE A 678 13.27 -0.78 -24.99
C ILE A 678 14.55 -0.45 -25.78
N VAL A 679 15.74 -0.88 -25.29
CA VAL A 679 17.02 -0.60 -25.96
C VAL A 679 17.03 -1.13 -27.39
N LEU A 680 16.58 -2.37 -27.60
CA LEU A 680 16.54 -2.98 -28.94
C LEU A 680 15.53 -2.29 -29.87
N ILE A 681 14.34 -1.94 -29.40
CA ILE A 681 13.30 -1.30 -30.24
C ILE A 681 13.70 0.15 -30.60
N MET A 682 14.31 0.90 -29.67
CA MET A 682 14.81 2.24 -29.94
C MET A 682 16.00 2.24 -30.91
N GLY A 683 16.93 1.29 -30.76
CA GLY A 683 18.12 1.16 -31.59
C GLY A 683 17.91 0.59 -33.00
N ILE A 684 16.88 -0.25 -33.18
CA ILE A 684 16.62 -0.94 -34.46
C ILE A 684 15.44 -0.31 -35.23
N HIS A 685 14.43 0.22 -34.55
CA HIS A 685 13.18 0.66 -35.18
C HIS A 685 12.89 2.15 -34.98
N ASP A 686 12.50 2.58 -33.78
CA ASP A 686 12.11 3.98 -33.53
C ASP A 686 12.05 4.33 -32.04
N PHE A 687 12.50 5.54 -31.69
CA PHE A 687 12.52 6.06 -30.32
C PHE A 687 11.13 6.23 -29.70
N VAL A 688 10.15 6.72 -30.45
CA VAL A 688 8.77 6.90 -29.99
C VAL A 688 8.09 5.54 -29.77
N VAL A 689 8.33 4.58 -30.66
CA VAL A 689 7.81 3.21 -30.54
C VAL A 689 8.42 2.49 -29.35
N GLY A 690 9.73 2.63 -29.13
CA GLY A 690 10.42 2.02 -27.99
C GLY A 690 9.93 2.55 -26.64
N ILE A 691 9.68 3.85 -26.52
CA ILE A 691 9.06 4.45 -25.32
C ILE A 691 7.64 3.93 -25.11
N LEU A 692 6.82 3.89 -26.15
CA LEU A 692 5.43 3.42 -26.06
C LEU A 692 5.37 1.95 -25.62
N VAL A 693 6.18 1.08 -26.22
CA VAL A 693 6.29 -0.34 -25.83
C VAL A 693 6.84 -0.48 -24.41
N GLY A 694 7.81 0.34 -24.03
CA GLY A 694 8.34 0.40 -22.66
C GLY A 694 7.28 0.72 -21.61
N ILE A 695 6.43 1.72 -21.87
CA ILE A 695 5.29 2.06 -20.99
C ILE A 695 4.30 0.90 -20.89
N ILE A 696 3.93 0.29 -22.02
CA ILE A 696 2.99 -0.85 -22.04
C ILE A 696 3.55 -2.04 -21.25
N LEU A 697 4.82 -2.42 -21.48
CA LEU A 697 5.50 -3.50 -20.77
C LEU A 697 5.65 -3.20 -19.27
N ALA A 698 5.95 -1.96 -18.90
CA ALA A 698 6.04 -1.54 -17.50
C ALA A 698 4.68 -1.62 -16.79
N CYS A 699 3.59 -1.17 -17.43
CA CYS A 699 2.23 -1.31 -16.91
C CYS A 699 1.84 -2.79 -16.73
N VAL A 700 2.12 -3.65 -17.71
CA VAL A 700 1.87 -5.10 -17.61
C VAL A 700 2.71 -5.73 -16.49
N SER A 701 4.00 -5.40 -16.40
CA SER A 701 4.88 -5.88 -15.33
C SER A 701 4.40 -5.45 -13.95
N TYR A 702 3.96 -4.20 -13.79
CA TYR A 702 3.41 -3.68 -12.54
C TYR A 702 2.13 -4.40 -12.13
N VAL A 703 1.17 -4.58 -13.06
CA VAL A 703 -0.08 -5.31 -12.79
C VAL A 703 0.21 -6.77 -12.41
N VAL A 704 1.08 -7.45 -13.15
CA VAL A 704 1.47 -8.86 -12.89
C VAL A 704 2.28 -9.03 -11.61
N GLN A 705 3.03 -8.02 -11.18
CA GLN A 705 3.76 -8.05 -9.90
C GLN A 705 2.83 -7.75 -8.73
N SER A 706 1.95 -6.75 -8.87
CA SER A 706 0.98 -6.34 -7.84
C SER A 706 -0.05 -7.44 -7.54
N SER A 707 -0.62 -8.09 -8.57
CA SER A 707 -1.62 -9.17 -8.38
C SER A 707 -1.07 -10.46 -7.77
N ARG A 708 0.26 -10.62 -7.68
CA ARG A 708 0.90 -11.80 -7.07
C ARG A 708 1.09 -11.69 -5.57
N HIS A 709 0.87 -10.52 -4.97
CA HIS A 709 0.88 -10.38 -3.52
C HIS A 709 -0.53 -10.72 -2.97
N PRO A 710 -0.67 -11.77 -2.14
CA PRO A 710 -1.99 -12.19 -1.65
C PRO A 710 -2.55 -11.15 -0.68
N ALA A 711 -3.85 -10.83 -0.83
CA ALA A 711 -4.55 -9.95 0.11
C ALA A 711 -4.84 -10.61 1.46
N ILE A 712 -4.78 -11.94 1.54
CA ILE A 712 -4.95 -12.71 2.78
C ILE A 712 -3.64 -12.66 3.56
N ARG A 713 -3.63 -11.97 4.70
CA ARG A 713 -2.50 -11.90 5.64
C ARG A 713 -2.35 -13.20 6.42
N ALA A 714 -3.46 -13.71 6.94
CA ALA A 714 -3.52 -14.87 7.81
C ALA A 714 -4.88 -15.56 7.74
N SER A 715 -4.95 -16.82 8.16
CA SER A 715 -6.23 -17.51 8.36
C SER A 715 -6.16 -18.46 9.56
N TYR A 716 -7.22 -18.47 10.37
CA TYR A 716 -7.30 -19.22 11.62
C TYR A 716 -8.58 -20.05 11.67
N SER A 717 -8.55 -21.16 12.41
CA SER A 717 -9.77 -21.86 12.84
C SER A 717 -10.19 -21.34 14.22
N GLY A 718 -11.47 -21.40 14.55
CA GLY A 718 -11.99 -21.00 15.88
C GLY A 718 -11.47 -21.84 17.06
N VAL A 719 -10.73 -22.93 16.80
CA VAL A 719 -9.94 -23.65 17.82
C VAL A 719 -8.73 -22.82 18.31
N VAL A 720 -8.30 -21.83 17.51
CA VAL A 720 -7.24 -20.86 17.85
C VAL A 720 -7.85 -19.47 18.03
N ALA A 721 -8.70 -19.03 17.11
CA ALA A 721 -9.42 -17.77 17.22
C ALA A 721 -10.66 -17.93 18.12
N GLU A 722 -10.46 -17.90 19.43
CA GLU A 722 -11.56 -17.88 20.41
C GLU A 722 -11.89 -16.47 20.91
N SER A 723 -13.11 -16.28 21.43
CA SER A 723 -13.56 -15.01 22.01
C SER A 723 -13.04 -14.81 23.43
N THR A 724 -12.85 -13.55 23.86
CA THR A 724 -12.38 -13.21 25.22
C THR A 724 -13.44 -13.34 26.33
N VAL A 725 -14.58 -13.96 26.02
CA VAL A 725 -15.70 -14.15 26.95
C VAL A 725 -15.47 -15.37 27.85
N ARG A 726 -15.38 -15.17 29.16
CA ARG A 726 -15.36 -16.27 30.14
C ARG A 726 -16.77 -16.85 30.26
N ARG A 727 -16.96 -18.09 29.83
CA ARG A 727 -18.24 -18.83 29.84
C ARG A 727 -18.25 -19.96 30.89
N PRO A 728 -19.43 -20.45 31.33
CA PRO A 728 -19.53 -21.62 32.20
C PRO A 728 -18.88 -22.88 31.63
N ARG A 729 -18.44 -23.80 32.51
CA ARG A 729 -17.80 -25.08 32.15
C ARG A 729 -18.61 -25.91 31.15
N ALA A 730 -19.93 -26.00 31.33
CA ALA A 730 -20.82 -26.74 30.45
C ALA A 730 -20.80 -26.24 28.99
N ASP A 731 -20.85 -24.91 28.81
CA ASP A 731 -20.78 -24.26 27.49
C ASP A 731 -19.39 -24.46 26.85
N GLY A 732 -18.32 -24.29 27.64
CA GLY A 732 -16.94 -24.48 27.20
C GLY A 732 -16.64 -25.91 26.70
N ARG A 733 -17.11 -26.94 27.42
CA ARG A 733 -16.96 -28.36 27.00
C ARG A 733 -17.63 -28.66 25.66
N TYR A 734 -18.74 -27.99 25.33
CA TYR A 734 -19.36 -28.11 24.01
C TYR A 734 -18.62 -27.28 22.95
N LEU A 735 -18.32 -26.01 23.23
CA LEU A 735 -17.63 -25.12 22.28
C LEU A 735 -16.29 -25.70 21.82
N ASN A 736 -15.49 -26.29 22.71
CA ASN A 736 -14.21 -26.91 22.35
C ASN A 736 -14.33 -28.08 21.35
N LYS A 737 -15.54 -28.62 21.12
CA LYS A 737 -15.81 -29.66 20.11
C LYS A 737 -16.40 -29.12 18.81
N VAL A 738 -16.89 -27.87 18.78
CA VAL A 738 -17.56 -27.26 17.60
C VAL A 738 -16.91 -25.98 17.08
N ARG A 739 -16.03 -25.32 17.84
CA ARG A 739 -15.26 -24.12 17.44
C ARG A 739 -14.49 -24.29 16.13
N GLY A 740 -14.12 -25.53 15.76
CA GLY A 740 -13.54 -25.85 14.46
C GLY A 740 -14.43 -25.54 13.24
N GLN A 741 -15.73 -25.30 13.45
CA GLN A 741 -16.67 -24.87 12.40
C GLN A 741 -16.61 -23.36 12.11
N ILE A 742 -15.79 -22.59 12.83
CA ILE A 742 -15.52 -21.16 12.56
C ILE A 742 -14.18 -21.04 11.84
N ARG A 743 -14.14 -20.22 10.78
CA ARG A 743 -12.90 -19.77 10.12
C ARG A 743 -12.79 -18.25 10.22
N VAL A 744 -11.61 -17.74 10.55
CA VAL A 744 -11.25 -16.31 10.45
C VAL A 744 -10.27 -16.15 9.30
N ILE A 745 -10.50 -15.14 8.45
CA ILE A 745 -9.65 -14.76 7.33
C ILE A 745 -9.31 -13.28 7.49
N LYS A 746 -8.03 -12.96 7.70
CA LYS A 746 -7.58 -11.57 7.86
C LYS A 746 -7.07 -11.03 6.53
N LEU A 747 -7.70 -9.97 6.04
CA LEU A 747 -7.33 -9.29 4.80
C LEU A 747 -6.45 -8.06 5.12
N GLY A 748 -5.72 -7.57 4.12
CA GLY A 748 -5.09 -6.25 4.25
C GLY A 748 -4.45 -5.69 2.98
N GLY A 749 -4.10 -4.41 3.06
CA GLY A 749 -3.68 -3.61 1.91
C GLY A 749 -4.87 -3.12 1.09
N PHE A 750 -4.62 -2.79 -0.18
CA PHE A 750 -5.65 -2.36 -1.13
C PHE A 750 -6.29 -3.58 -1.79
N LEU A 751 -7.61 -3.70 -1.71
CA LEU A 751 -8.36 -4.75 -2.41
C LEU A 751 -8.77 -4.24 -3.79
N PHE A 752 -8.42 -5.02 -4.83
CA PHE A 752 -8.74 -4.66 -6.21
C PHE A 752 -9.03 -5.89 -7.07
N PHE A 753 -9.51 -5.67 -8.29
CA PHE A 753 -9.86 -6.74 -9.25
C PHE A 753 -8.80 -7.85 -9.40
N GLY A 754 -7.51 -7.53 -9.21
CA GLY A 754 -6.40 -8.48 -9.34
C GLY A 754 -6.12 -9.30 -8.07
N THR A 755 -6.48 -8.80 -6.88
CA THR A 755 -6.27 -9.52 -5.61
C THR A 755 -7.52 -10.27 -5.14
N ILE A 756 -8.73 -9.78 -5.44
CA ILE A 756 -9.99 -10.41 -5.01
C ILE A 756 -10.15 -11.84 -5.54
N VAL A 757 -9.61 -12.17 -6.72
CA VAL A 757 -9.63 -13.53 -7.27
C VAL A 757 -8.96 -14.53 -6.32
N SER A 758 -7.81 -14.15 -5.72
CA SER A 758 -7.13 -15.00 -4.73
C SER A 758 -7.93 -15.20 -3.43
N VAL A 759 -8.83 -14.27 -3.10
CA VAL A 759 -9.75 -14.37 -1.96
C VAL A 759 -10.94 -15.26 -2.32
N GLU A 760 -11.51 -15.09 -3.53
CA GLU A 760 -12.60 -15.95 -4.04
C GLU A 760 -12.15 -17.41 -4.13
N ASP A 761 -10.98 -17.69 -4.72
CA ASP A 761 -10.44 -19.05 -4.84
C ASP A 761 -10.13 -19.67 -3.47
N TYR A 762 -9.57 -18.90 -2.53
CA TYR A 762 -9.33 -19.39 -1.18
C TYR A 762 -10.64 -19.71 -0.44
N MET A 763 -11.63 -18.80 -0.46
CA MET A 763 -12.93 -19.02 0.19
C MET A 763 -13.73 -20.15 -0.47
N ARG A 764 -13.57 -20.33 -1.79
CA ARG A 764 -14.09 -21.49 -2.54
C ARG A 764 -13.47 -22.80 -2.06
N SER A 765 -12.14 -22.86 -1.89
CA SER A 765 -11.45 -24.08 -1.43
C SER A 765 -11.88 -24.55 -0.02
N LEU A 766 -12.38 -23.64 0.83
CA LEU A 766 -12.93 -23.95 2.16
C LEU A 766 -14.31 -24.63 2.12
N ILE A 767 -15.04 -24.54 1.00
CA ILE A 767 -16.38 -25.14 0.82
C ILE A 767 -16.40 -26.26 -0.23
N GLU A 768 -15.25 -26.59 -0.81
CA GLU A 768 -15.06 -27.76 -1.67
C GLU A 768 -15.28 -29.06 -0.88
N GLN A 769 -15.87 -30.05 -1.53
CA GLN A 769 -16.45 -31.22 -0.86
C GLN A 769 -15.44 -32.00 -0.02
N ASP A 770 -14.25 -32.25 -0.58
CA ASP A 770 -13.15 -32.93 0.11
C ASP A 770 -12.66 -32.22 1.37
N HIS A 771 -12.76 -30.90 1.45
CA HIS A 771 -12.41 -30.13 2.65
C HIS A 771 -13.61 -30.05 3.60
N PHE A 772 -14.81 -29.83 3.07
CA PHE A 772 -16.04 -29.66 3.84
C PHE A 772 -16.47 -30.93 4.60
N GLU A 773 -16.19 -32.13 4.05
CA GLU A 773 -16.41 -33.40 4.75
C GLU A 773 -15.41 -33.63 5.90
N LYS A 774 -14.19 -33.08 5.80
CA LYS A 774 -13.12 -33.20 6.81
C LYS A 774 -13.17 -32.11 7.89
N GLN A 775 -13.53 -30.89 7.50
CA GLN A 775 -13.66 -29.71 8.37
C GLN A 775 -14.96 -28.96 7.99
N PRO A 776 -16.09 -29.27 8.65
CA PRO A 776 -17.40 -28.80 8.23
C PRO A 776 -17.67 -27.36 8.68
N VAL A 777 -17.13 -26.38 7.93
CA VAL A 777 -17.23 -24.94 8.20
C VAL A 777 -18.69 -24.47 8.19
N SER A 778 -19.06 -23.63 9.16
CA SER A 778 -20.38 -23.01 9.30
C SER A 778 -20.35 -21.48 9.21
N PHE A 779 -19.27 -20.87 9.71
CA PHE A 779 -19.09 -19.41 9.75
C PHE A 779 -17.72 -19.04 9.16
N ILE A 780 -17.68 -18.06 8.28
CA ILE A 780 -16.43 -17.47 7.77
C ILE A 780 -16.44 -15.98 8.13
N ILE A 781 -15.64 -15.61 9.11
CA ILE A 781 -15.40 -14.22 9.50
C ILE A 781 -14.28 -13.66 8.62
N VAL A 782 -14.57 -12.59 7.89
CA VAL A 782 -13.62 -11.81 7.10
C VAL A 782 -13.29 -10.55 7.88
N ASP A 783 -12.02 -10.34 8.20
CA ASP A 783 -11.52 -9.20 8.96
C ASP A 783 -10.86 -8.18 8.02
N PHE A 784 -11.43 -6.98 8.00
CA PHE A 784 -11.03 -5.82 7.20
C PHE A 784 -10.18 -4.81 7.97
N THR A 785 -9.82 -5.06 9.25
CA THR A 785 -9.08 -4.12 10.13
C THR A 785 -7.75 -3.62 9.53
N HIS A 786 -7.17 -4.34 8.56
CA HIS A 786 -5.94 -3.94 7.85
C HIS A 786 -6.14 -3.65 6.36
N VAL A 787 -7.38 -3.58 5.88
CA VAL A 787 -7.74 -3.16 4.51
C VAL A 787 -7.75 -1.64 4.43
N THR A 788 -6.99 -1.07 3.50
CA THR A 788 -6.83 0.39 3.39
C THR A 788 -7.95 1.04 2.58
N ASP A 789 -8.32 0.42 1.46
CA ASP A 789 -9.42 0.84 0.58
C ASP A 789 -9.78 -0.32 -0.37
N VAL A 790 -10.92 -0.22 -1.08
CA VAL A 790 -11.50 -1.31 -1.91
C VAL A 790 -12.05 -0.75 -3.23
N ASP A 791 -11.72 -1.39 -4.37
CA ASP A 791 -12.29 -1.01 -5.68
C ASP A 791 -13.71 -1.61 -5.93
N PHE A 792 -14.41 -1.10 -6.93
CA PHE A 792 -15.76 -1.55 -7.27
C PHE A 792 -15.82 -3.06 -7.61
N SER A 793 -14.86 -3.56 -8.39
CA SER A 793 -14.83 -4.96 -8.84
C SER A 793 -14.51 -5.96 -7.72
N SER A 794 -13.79 -5.54 -6.69
CA SER A 794 -13.55 -6.34 -5.49
C SER A 794 -14.74 -6.30 -4.52
N SER A 795 -15.46 -5.18 -4.43
CA SER A 795 -16.77 -5.12 -3.76
C SER A 795 -17.81 -6.04 -4.42
N GLU A 796 -17.93 -6.06 -5.75
CA GLU A 796 -18.75 -7.05 -6.49
C GLU A 796 -18.25 -8.48 -6.23
N GLY A 797 -16.93 -8.67 -6.11
CA GLY A 797 -16.32 -9.95 -5.75
C GLY A 797 -16.83 -10.45 -4.39
N PHE A 798 -16.94 -9.60 -3.37
CA PHE A 798 -17.53 -10.00 -2.08
C PHE A 798 -19.01 -10.36 -2.17
N GLN A 799 -19.80 -9.71 -3.03
CA GLN A 799 -21.20 -10.09 -3.29
C GLN A 799 -21.28 -11.47 -3.98
N ARG A 800 -20.38 -11.74 -4.94
CA ARG A 800 -20.26 -13.05 -5.57
C ARG A 800 -19.84 -14.13 -4.57
N ILE A 801 -18.86 -13.83 -3.71
CA ILE A 801 -18.37 -14.70 -2.63
C ILE A 801 -19.50 -15.03 -1.65
N ASN A 802 -20.27 -14.04 -1.17
CA ASN A 802 -21.41 -14.27 -0.28
C ASN A 802 -22.37 -15.29 -0.89
N ARG A 803 -22.78 -15.08 -2.15
CA ARG A 803 -23.67 -15.99 -2.88
C ARG A 803 -23.07 -17.39 -3.10
N ILE A 804 -21.76 -17.52 -3.27
CA ILE A 804 -21.07 -18.81 -3.39
C ILE A 804 -21.10 -19.58 -2.06
N VAL A 805 -20.89 -18.87 -0.94
CA VAL A 805 -20.77 -19.43 0.42
C VAL A 805 -22.15 -19.75 1.01
N SER A 806 -23.15 -18.86 0.83
CA SER A 806 -24.55 -19.06 1.24
C SER A 806 -25.21 -20.24 0.54
N ARG A 807 -24.85 -20.57 -0.71
CA ARG A 807 -25.29 -21.81 -1.41
C ARG A 807 -24.90 -23.12 -0.72
N LYS A 808 -23.92 -23.10 0.19
CA LYS A 808 -23.58 -24.23 1.07
C LYS A 808 -24.18 -24.07 2.47
N ASN A 809 -25.10 -23.13 2.67
CA ASN A 809 -25.63 -22.71 3.97
C ASN A 809 -24.50 -22.35 4.95
N VAL A 810 -23.42 -21.73 4.47
CA VAL A 810 -22.33 -21.19 5.31
C VAL A 810 -22.56 -19.69 5.43
N GLN A 811 -22.46 -19.12 6.63
CA GLN A 811 -22.65 -17.70 6.83
C GLN A 811 -21.32 -16.95 6.66
N MET A 812 -21.31 -15.91 5.83
CA MET A 812 -20.22 -14.94 5.76
C MET A 812 -20.49 -13.82 6.78
N ILE A 813 -19.44 -13.42 7.50
CA ILE A 813 -19.48 -12.38 8.52
C ILE A 813 -18.34 -11.40 8.24
N ILE A 814 -18.62 -10.10 8.38
CA ILE A 814 -17.65 -9.02 8.17
C ILE A 814 -17.30 -8.39 9.52
N SER A 815 -16.01 -8.13 9.74
CA SER A 815 -15.48 -7.50 10.96
C SER A 815 -14.44 -6.44 10.61
N GLY A 816 -14.25 -5.43 11.46
CA GLY A 816 -13.28 -4.35 11.23
C GLY A 816 -13.71 -3.30 10.19
N VAL A 817 -14.99 -3.30 9.79
CA VAL A 817 -15.55 -2.31 8.85
C VAL A 817 -16.39 -1.29 9.61
N SER A 818 -16.18 -0.01 9.32
CA SER A 818 -17.09 1.07 9.73
C SER A 818 -17.82 1.67 8.54
N PHE A 819 -19.13 1.90 8.66
CA PHE A 819 -19.95 2.56 7.63
C PHE A 819 -19.50 3.99 7.30
N ALA A 820 -18.73 4.63 8.18
CA ALA A 820 -18.14 5.95 7.92
C ALA A 820 -16.97 5.89 6.92
N ASN A 821 -16.23 4.78 6.88
CA ASN A 821 -15.01 4.60 6.09
C ASN A 821 -15.33 4.40 4.59
N PRO A 822 -14.37 4.69 3.67
CA PRO A 822 -14.56 4.45 2.24
C PRO A 822 -14.87 2.98 1.94
N VAL A 823 -14.19 2.04 2.63
CA VAL A 823 -14.45 0.59 2.58
C VAL A 823 -15.92 0.25 2.83
N GLY A 824 -16.51 0.73 3.92
CA GLY A 824 -17.91 0.44 4.26
C GLY A 824 -18.90 0.96 3.23
N LYS A 825 -18.63 2.17 2.70
CA LYS A 825 -19.42 2.78 1.62
C LYS A 825 -19.25 2.06 0.29
N ALA A 826 -18.06 1.58 -0.05
CA ALA A 826 -17.81 0.81 -1.26
C ALA A 826 -18.59 -0.52 -1.26
N LEU A 827 -18.64 -1.21 -0.11
CA LEU A 827 -19.43 -2.42 0.05
C LEU A 827 -20.95 -2.14 0.05
N GLN A 828 -21.39 -1.05 0.68
CA GLN A 828 -22.80 -0.64 0.65
C GLN A 828 -23.26 -0.26 -0.77
N ASN A 829 -22.48 0.54 -1.50
CA ASN A 829 -22.82 1.03 -2.85
C ASN A 829 -22.96 -0.09 -3.91
N VAL A 830 -22.60 -1.33 -3.59
CA VAL A 830 -22.72 -2.52 -4.45
C VAL A 830 -23.89 -3.42 -4.02
N GLY A 831 -24.67 -3.04 -3.00
CA GLY A 831 -25.79 -3.84 -2.49
C GLY A 831 -25.33 -5.13 -1.79
N LEU A 832 -24.10 -5.17 -1.25
CA LEU A 832 -23.67 -6.30 -0.41
C LEU A 832 -24.42 -6.34 0.93
N LEU A 833 -24.84 -5.17 1.41
CA LEU A 833 -25.33 -4.94 2.77
C LEU A 833 -26.83 -4.60 2.82
N ASP A 834 -27.49 -4.49 1.66
CA ASP A 834 -28.87 -4.03 1.55
C ASP A 834 -29.83 -5.21 1.60
N GLU A 835 -30.68 -5.28 2.63
CA GLU A 835 -31.65 -6.38 2.82
C GLU A 835 -32.66 -6.49 1.65
N ALA A 836 -32.95 -5.38 0.97
CA ALA A 836 -33.96 -5.30 -0.10
C ALA A 836 -33.60 -6.07 -1.39
N ASP A 837 -32.30 -6.19 -1.71
CA ASP A 837 -31.82 -6.95 -2.89
C ASP A 837 -31.46 -8.41 -2.53
N SER A 838 -31.69 -8.83 -1.28
CA SER A 838 -31.37 -10.19 -0.83
C SER A 838 -32.49 -11.20 -1.13
N SER A 839 -32.13 -12.27 -1.83
CA SER A 839 -32.98 -13.48 -1.97
C SER A 839 -32.93 -14.29 -0.68
N GLU A 840 -34.02 -15.00 -0.32
CA GLU A 840 -34.07 -15.85 0.90
C GLU A 840 -32.92 -16.87 0.99
N ASP A 841 -32.43 -17.40 -0.15
CA ASP A 841 -31.26 -18.29 -0.25
C ASP A 841 -29.90 -17.65 0.08
N CYS A 842 -29.83 -16.32 0.20
CA CYS A 842 -28.59 -15.56 0.31
C CYS A 842 -28.78 -14.26 1.12
N PRO A 843 -28.92 -14.35 2.45
CA PRO A 843 -28.99 -13.18 3.32
C PRO A 843 -27.70 -12.32 3.24
N PRO A 844 -27.78 -11.02 3.55
CA PRO A 844 -26.60 -10.17 3.66
C PRO A 844 -25.68 -10.63 4.80
N PRO A 845 -24.36 -10.37 4.71
CA PRO A 845 -23.40 -10.78 5.74
C PRO A 845 -23.59 -9.92 7.01
N GLN A 846 -23.53 -10.55 8.18
CA GLN A 846 -23.55 -9.83 9.46
C GLN A 846 -22.29 -8.97 9.62
N ILE A 847 -22.42 -7.79 10.20
CA ILE A 847 -21.36 -6.77 10.27
C ILE A 847 -21.06 -6.43 11.72
N PHE A 848 -19.80 -6.56 12.13
CA PHE A 848 -19.33 -6.25 13.47
C PHE A 848 -18.21 -5.21 13.43
N GLU A 849 -18.18 -4.34 14.44
CA GLU A 849 -17.10 -3.37 14.64
C GLU A 849 -15.78 -4.12 14.94
N ASP A 850 -15.81 -5.04 15.92
CA ASP A 850 -14.65 -5.81 16.37
C ASP A 850 -14.73 -7.31 16.00
N LEU A 851 -13.56 -7.91 15.72
CA LEU A 851 -13.39 -9.35 15.54
C LEU A 851 -13.85 -10.16 16.77
N ASN A 852 -13.63 -9.66 18.00
CA ASN A 852 -14.07 -10.35 19.22
C ASN A 852 -15.59 -10.52 19.28
N THR A 853 -16.34 -9.48 18.89
CA THR A 853 -17.81 -9.49 18.91
C THR A 853 -18.38 -10.40 17.81
N ALA A 854 -17.71 -10.49 16.66
CA ALA A 854 -18.02 -11.47 15.62
C ALA A 854 -17.82 -12.92 16.12
N LEU A 855 -16.71 -13.19 16.81
CA LEU A 855 -16.43 -14.49 17.44
C LEU A 855 -17.45 -14.82 18.54
N GLU A 856 -17.79 -13.85 19.40
CA GLU A 856 -18.81 -13.99 20.45
C GLU A 856 -20.17 -14.39 19.87
N SER A 857 -20.58 -13.75 18.75
CA SER A 857 -21.82 -14.08 18.04
C SER A 857 -21.80 -15.51 17.47
N CYS A 858 -20.72 -15.92 16.80
CA CYS A 858 -20.57 -17.29 16.28
C CYS A 858 -20.63 -18.37 17.37
N GLU A 859 -20.04 -18.10 18.54
CA GLU A 859 -20.13 -19.01 19.69
C GLU A 859 -21.55 -19.08 20.26
N ASN A 860 -22.27 -17.96 20.33
CA ASN A 860 -23.66 -17.92 20.80
C ASN A 860 -24.61 -18.71 19.88
N GLU A 861 -24.47 -18.55 18.56
CA GLU A 861 -25.18 -19.36 17.55
C GLU A 861 -24.93 -20.87 17.73
N LEU A 862 -23.68 -21.26 18.02
CA LEU A 862 -23.33 -22.66 18.27
C LEU A 862 -23.95 -23.18 19.57
N LEU A 863 -23.97 -22.36 20.63
CA LEU A 863 -24.51 -22.70 21.95
C LEU A 863 -26.04 -22.79 21.98
N GLU A 864 -26.77 -21.95 21.25
CA GLU A 864 -28.23 -22.09 21.17
C GLU A 864 -28.64 -23.46 20.59
N VAL A 865 -27.92 -23.97 19.59
CA VAL A 865 -28.18 -25.32 19.05
C VAL A 865 -27.95 -26.41 20.11
N PHE A 866 -27.02 -26.22 21.06
CA PHE A 866 -26.81 -27.12 22.19
C PHE A 866 -27.93 -27.03 23.23
N HIS A 867 -28.30 -25.83 23.67
CA HIS A 867 -29.35 -25.62 24.68
C HIS A 867 -30.74 -26.03 24.15
N LYS A 868 -31.10 -25.68 22.90
CA LYS A 868 -32.31 -26.19 22.22
C LYS A 868 -32.32 -27.73 22.15
N HIS A 869 -31.17 -28.36 21.90
CA HIS A 869 -31.10 -29.83 21.89
C HIS A 869 -31.34 -30.44 23.28
N CYS A 870 -30.77 -29.85 24.34
CA CYS A 870 -30.96 -30.30 25.72
C CYS A 870 -32.45 -30.24 26.13
N ASN A 871 -33.11 -29.10 25.91
CA ASN A 871 -34.55 -28.95 26.16
C ASN A 871 -35.40 -29.97 25.40
N SER A 872 -35.09 -30.20 24.11
CA SER A 872 -35.85 -31.14 23.26
C SER A 872 -35.81 -32.59 23.77
N GLN A 873 -34.74 -33.00 24.47
CA GLN A 873 -34.66 -34.32 25.08
C GLN A 873 -35.37 -34.41 26.44
N ALA A 874 -35.39 -33.32 27.21
CA ALA A 874 -36.09 -33.26 28.49
C ALA A 874 -37.62 -33.40 28.30
N SER A 875 -38.19 -32.56 27.42
CA SER A 875 -39.63 -32.56 27.11
C SER A 875 -40.11 -33.93 26.56
N LYS A 876 -39.38 -34.51 25.60
CA LYS A 876 -39.75 -35.82 25.00
C LYS A 876 -39.74 -36.99 26.00
N ARG A 877 -39.06 -36.87 27.15
CA ARG A 877 -39.10 -37.90 28.21
C ARG A 877 -40.26 -37.72 29.20
N GLN A 878 -40.81 -36.52 29.37
CA GLN A 878 -41.95 -36.28 30.26
C GLN A 878 -43.27 -36.80 29.69
N GLN A 879 -43.38 -36.93 28.36
CA GLN A 879 -44.58 -37.47 27.70
C GLN A 879 -44.65 -39.01 27.69
N THR A 880 -43.57 -39.72 28.00
CA THR A 880 -43.47 -41.19 27.83
C THR A 880 -43.55 -41.97 29.14
N SER A 881 -44.68 -41.86 29.87
CA SER A 881 -44.91 -42.70 31.07
C SER A 881 -46.40 -42.94 31.42
N PRO A 882 -47.12 -43.82 30.68
CA PRO A 882 -48.32 -44.47 31.21
C PRO A 882 -47.94 -45.51 32.28
N PRO A 883 -48.80 -45.77 33.30
CA PRO A 883 -48.51 -46.76 34.33
C PRO A 883 -48.59 -48.19 33.77
N MET A 884 -47.51 -48.94 33.91
CA MET A 884 -47.44 -50.35 33.47
C MET A 884 -48.15 -51.24 34.50
N SER A 885 -49.25 -51.90 34.10
CA SER A 885 -50.00 -52.79 34.99
C SER A 885 -49.34 -54.16 35.12
N ILE A 886 -49.30 -54.68 36.34
CA ILE A 886 -48.78 -56.03 36.62
C ILE A 886 -49.87 -57.06 36.32
N ASN A 887 -49.65 -57.88 35.30
CA ASN A 887 -50.16 -59.24 35.19
C ASN A 887 -49.25 -60.00 34.20
N GLY A 888 -48.93 -61.27 34.49
CA GLY A 888 -47.95 -62.00 33.67
C GLY A 888 -48.24 -63.49 33.57
N SER A 889 -47.68 -64.13 32.53
CA SER A 889 -47.66 -65.58 32.38
C SER A 889 -46.50 -66.07 31.51
N LYS A 890 -45.74 -66.98 32.13
CA LYS A 890 -44.68 -67.88 31.63
C LYS A 890 -44.60 -68.16 30.11
N GLY A 891 -43.39 -68.10 29.56
CA GLY A 891 -42.98 -68.71 28.29
C GLY A 891 -41.44 -68.73 28.16
N PRO A 892 -40.74 -69.87 27.91
CA PRO A 892 -39.28 -69.95 28.06
C PRO A 892 -38.49 -70.16 26.76
N SER A 893 -37.24 -69.67 26.71
CA SER A 893 -36.04 -70.44 26.28
C SER A 893 -34.78 -69.57 26.31
N ASP A 894 -33.65 -70.17 26.70
CA ASP A 894 -32.33 -69.53 26.70
C ASP A 894 -31.67 -69.53 25.31
N GLN A 895 -30.86 -68.51 25.04
CA GLN A 895 -29.52 -68.78 24.53
C GLN A 895 -28.51 -67.68 24.89
N ILE A 896 -27.31 -68.11 25.27
CA ILE A 896 -26.23 -67.25 25.78
C ILE A 896 -25.32 -66.85 24.61
N ALA A 897 -25.00 -65.55 24.51
CA ALA A 897 -23.91 -65.04 23.67
C ALA A 897 -23.02 -64.12 24.52
N THR A 898 -21.74 -64.48 24.66
CA THR A 898 -20.77 -63.79 25.53
C THR A 898 -19.81 -62.90 24.72
N GLY A 899 -19.49 -61.72 25.26
CA GLY A 899 -18.27 -60.96 24.95
C GLY A 899 -18.12 -60.39 23.53
N GLY A 900 -18.44 -59.10 23.37
CA GLY A 900 -18.13 -58.32 22.16
C GLY A 900 -17.91 -56.84 22.46
N SER A 901 -16.98 -56.20 21.74
CA SER A 901 -16.53 -54.82 22.01
C SER A 901 -17.58 -53.75 21.65
N PRO A 902 -17.63 -52.60 22.36
CA PRO A 902 -18.69 -51.59 22.21
C PRO A 902 -18.44 -50.62 21.03
N THR A 903 -18.41 -51.11 19.79
CA THR A 903 -18.22 -50.29 18.57
C THR A 903 -19.25 -50.58 17.47
N SER A 904 -20.54 -50.60 17.83
CA SER A 904 -21.64 -50.71 16.86
C SER A 904 -22.93 -50.03 17.36
N PHE A 905 -23.01 -48.71 17.20
CA PHE A 905 -24.30 -47.99 17.20
C PHE A 905 -24.66 -47.67 15.75
N GLY A 906 -25.64 -48.39 15.20
CA GLY A 906 -26.00 -48.31 13.79
C GLY A 906 -26.53 -46.92 13.40
N ALA A 907 -25.96 -46.36 12.34
CA ALA A 907 -26.54 -45.20 11.67
C ALA A 907 -27.74 -45.68 10.82
N SER A 908 -28.96 -45.39 11.27
CA SER A 908 -30.12 -45.43 10.38
C SER A 908 -30.03 -44.24 9.42
N SER A 909 -29.85 -44.53 8.13
CA SER A 909 -29.61 -43.54 7.07
C SER A 909 -30.78 -42.55 6.85
N MET A 910 -31.96 -42.87 7.35
CA MET A 910 -33.18 -42.04 7.26
C MET A 910 -33.38 -41.09 8.47
N ASN A 911 -32.31 -40.64 9.12
CA ASN A 911 -32.41 -39.70 10.24
C ASN A 911 -32.02 -38.26 9.82
N PRO A 912 -32.97 -37.33 9.64
CA PRO A 912 -32.69 -35.98 9.11
C PRO A 912 -31.80 -35.11 10.03
N ALA A 913 -31.51 -35.56 11.25
CA ALA A 913 -30.48 -34.95 12.10
C ALA A 913 -29.05 -35.12 11.54
N PHE A 914 -28.81 -36.12 10.68
CA PHE A 914 -27.49 -36.43 10.10
C PHE A 914 -27.35 -36.06 8.62
N ALA A 915 -28.38 -35.46 8.00
CA ALA A 915 -28.39 -35.08 6.58
C ALA A 915 -27.34 -34.03 6.16
N SER A 916 -26.59 -33.45 7.09
CA SER A 916 -25.35 -32.72 6.77
C SER A 916 -24.24 -33.00 7.79
N PRO A 917 -22.95 -33.03 7.37
CA PRO A 917 -21.82 -33.27 8.28
C PRO A 917 -21.79 -32.29 9.47
N ARG A 918 -22.17 -31.03 9.25
CA ARG A 918 -22.29 -30.00 10.31
C ARG A 918 -23.31 -30.36 11.37
N ARG A 919 -24.54 -30.71 10.95
CA ARG A 919 -25.64 -31.05 11.87
C ARG A 919 -25.32 -32.32 12.64
N GLY A 920 -24.74 -33.32 11.97
CA GLY A 920 -24.20 -34.52 12.60
C GLY A 920 -23.11 -34.22 13.63
N ALA A 921 -22.10 -33.41 13.28
CA ALA A 921 -21.01 -33.02 14.18
C ALA A 921 -21.52 -32.26 15.42
N ARG A 922 -22.41 -31.26 15.25
CA ARG A 922 -23.04 -30.53 16.37
C ARG A 922 -23.85 -31.47 17.27
N LEU A 923 -24.61 -32.42 16.69
CA LEU A 923 -25.40 -33.40 17.44
C LEU A 923 -24.51 -34.39 18.23
N VAL A 924 -23.39 -34.83 17.65
CA VAL A 924 -22.41 -35.72 18.31
C VAL A 924 -21.65 -34.97 19.41
N ALA A 925 -21.26 -33.72 19.18
CA ALA A 925 -20.68 -32.85 20.21
C ALA A 925 -21.66 -32.63 21.39
N ALA A 926 -22.94 -32.32 21.10
CA ALA A 926 -23.96 -32.19 22.13
C ALA A 926 -24.15 -33.50 22.93
N ARG A 927 -24.35 -34.63 22.25
CA ARG A 927 -24.56 -35.94 22.89
C ARG A 927 -23.36 -36.45 23.70
N SER A 928 -22.13 -36.17 23.25
CA SER A 928 -20.91 -36.53 23.98
C SER A 928 -20.75 -35.68 25.25
N THR A 929 -20.88 -34.35 25.15
CA THR A 929 -20.86 -33.45 26.32
C THR A 929 -21.98 -33.79 27.31
N MET A 930 -23.20 -34.07 26.84
CA MET A 930 -24.31 -34.56 27.66
C MET A 930 -24.07 -35.95 28.28
N ARG A 931 -23.08 -36.74 27.81
CA ARG A 931 -22.74 -38.08 28.32
C ARG A 931 -21.53 -38.06 29.26
N GLU A 932 -20.56 -37.19 29.01
CA GLU A 932 -19.42 -36.96 29.91
C GLU A 932 -19.95 -36.52 31.28
N ALA A 933 -20.86 -35.54 31.30
CA ALA A 933 -21.63 -35.11 32.47
C ALA A 933 -22.54 -36.20 33.11
N LYS A 934 -22.57 -37.45 32.58
CA LYS A 934 -23.22 -38.62 33.20
C LYS A 934 -22.22 -39.61 33.77
N HIS A 935 -21.08 -39.82 33.12
CA HIS A 935 -20.14 -40.87 33.55
C HIS A 935 -19.42 -40.49 34.84
N GLU A 936 -19.25 -39.20 35.13
CA GLU A 936 -18.67 -38.72 36.38
C GLU A 936 -19.62 -38.81 37.59
N SER A 937 -20.92 -39.09 37.39
CA SER A 937 -21.88 -39.23 38.50
C SER A 937 -21.91 -40.63 39.13
N HIS A 938 -20.98 -41.52 38.78
CA HIS A 938 -20.98 -42.94 39.20
C HIS A 938 -19.63 -43.46 39.72
N SER A 939 -18.69 -42.57 40.06
CA SER A 939 -17.34 -42.94 40.51
C SER A 939 -17.22 -43.21 42.03
N ILE A 940 -18.27 -43.74 42.68
CA ILE A 940 -18.29 -44.13 44.10
C ILE A 940 -18.71 -45.61 44.22
N PRO A 941 -17.90 -46.49 44.85
CA PRO A 941 -18.20 -47.92 44.96
C PRO A 941 -18.91 -48.26 46.28
N ASP A 942 -20.22 -48.01 46.37
CA ASP A 942 -21.03 -48.41 47.54
C ASP A 942 -21.45 -49.89 47.49
N THR A 943 -21.05 -50.66 48.50
CA THR A 943 -21.32 -52.11 48.59
C THR A 943 -22.46 -52.46 49.54
N SER A 944 -23.72 -52.15 49.19
CA SER A 944 -24.90 -52.74 49.87
C SER A 944 -26.21 -52.72 49.05
N SER A 945 -26.72 -53.93 48.78
CA SER A 945 -28.15 -54.32 48.68
C SER A 945 -29.19 -53.49 47.88
N GLN A 946 -29.64 -54.12 46.78
CA GLN A 946 -31.05 -54.31 46.35
C GLN A 946 -31.92 -53.13 45.88
N ASP A 947 -32.37 -53.26 44.62
CA ASP A 947 -33.71 -52.96 44.09
C ASP A 947 -34.44 -51.67 44.54
N THR A 948 -33.99 -50.54 44.01
CA THR A 948 -34.87 -49.40 43.67
C THR A 948 -34.60 -48.90 42.26
N THR A 949 -35.64 -48.43 41.57
CA THR A 949 -35.57 -48.00 40.16
C THR A 949 -34.83 -46.65 40.01
N PRO A 950 -33.83 -46.53 39.11
CA PRO A 950 -33.05 -45.31 38.96
C PRO A 950 -33.84 -44.19 38.26
N SER A 951 -34.19 -43.14 39.02
CA SER A 951 -34.89 -41.95 38.55
C SER A 951 -33.98 -41.01 37.73
N ALA A 952 -33.80 -41.34 36.45
CA ALA A 952 -32.81 -40.71 35.57
C ALA A 952 -33.17 -39.27 35.08
N GLN A 953 -33.21 -38.30 36.00
CA GLN A 953 -33.10 -36.86 35.70
C GLN A 953 -31.67 -36.50 35.31
N LEU A 954 -31.44 -35.73 34.23
CA LEU A 954 -30.06 -35.37 33.87
C LEU A 954 -29.90 -34.23 32.84
N THR A 955 -29.36 -33.10 33.32
CA THR A 955 -28.16 -32.40 32.78
C THR A 955 -27.70 -31.29 33.74
N SER A 956 -28.57 -30.79 34.61
CA SER A 956 -28.31 -29.68 35.54
C SER A 956 -28.67 -29.97 37.00
N SER A 957 -29.18 -31.17 37.30
CA SER A 957 -29.72 -31.52 38.62
C SER A 957 -28.68 -31.84 39.69
N ARG A 958 -27.42 -32.17 39.36
CA ARG A 958 -26.38 -32.64 40.33
C ARG A 958 -26.28 -31.71 41.55
N TRP A 959 -26.27 -30.40 41.33
CA TRP A 959 -26.15 -29.40 42.39
C TRP A 959 -27.36 -28.46 42.52
N LYS A 960 -28.46 -28.69 41.77
CA LYS A 960 -29.64 -27.80 41.79
C LYS A 960 -30.34 -27.72 43.16
N ASN A 961 -30.13 -28.73 44.01
CA ASN A 961 -30.71 -28.80 45.36
C ASN A 961 -29.82 -28.21 46.46
N PHE A 962 -28.60 -27.75 46.14
CA PHE A 962 -27.67 -27.18 47.11
C PHE A 962 -27.89 -25.66 47.26
N ALA A 963 -27.75 -25.16 48.49
CA ALA A 963 -27.78 -23.72 48.74
C ALA A 963 -26.51 -23.02 48.21
N GLN A 964 -26.62 -21.73 47.93
CA GLN A 964 -25.47 -20.87 47.69
C GLN A 964 -24.70 -20.60 49.00
N PRO A 965 -23.37 -20.45 48.98
CA PRO A 965 -22.50 -20.41 47.79
C PRO A 965 -22.08 -21.79 47.25
N LEU A 966 -22.42 -22.89 47.93
CA LEU A 966 -21.86 -24.21 47.59
C LEU A 966 -22.25 -24.65 46.17
N LYS A 967 -23.48 -24.36 45.70
CA LYS A 967 -23.87 -24.59 44.30
C LYS A 967 -22.92 -23.88 43.31
N ILE A 968 -22.74 -22.56 43.40
CA ILE A 968 -21.92 -21.82 42.42
C ILE A 968 -20.43 -22.17 42.52
N ILE A 969 -19.91 -22.48 43.72
CA ILE A 969 -18.55 -22.99 43.94
C ILE A 969 -18.33 -24.29 43.15
N LEU A 970 -19.24 -25.25 43.29
CA LEU A 970 -19.14 -26.55 42.61
C LEU A 970 -19.28 -26.42 41.09
N GLN A 971 -20.22 -25.60 40.59
CA GLN A 971 -20.37 -25.30 39.16
C GLN A 971 -19.13 -24.62 38.56
N THR A 972 -18.42 -23.79 39.33
CA THR A 972 -17.22 -23.08 38.87
C THR A 972 -15.97 -23.98 38.87
N PHE A 973 -15.90 -24.94 39.81
CA PHE A 973 -14.75 -25.83 40.02
C PHE A 973 -14.89 -27.21 39.37
N GLU A 974 -16.01 -27.48 38.69
CA GLU A 974 -16.24 -28.63 37.80
C GLU A 974 -15.10 -28.77 36.78
N ASP A 975 -14.66 -30.00 36.50
CA ASP A 975 -13.45 -30.38 35.74
C ASP A 975 -12.10 -29.88 36.33
N VAL A 976 -12.09 -28.86 37.20
CA VAL A 976 -10.88 -28.26 37.79
C VAL A 976 -10.40 -29.03 39.02
N SER A 977 -11.31 -29.58 39.83
CA SER A 977 -10.98 -30.33 41.05
C SER A 977 -11.62 -31.72 41.11
N THR A 978 -10.91 -32.68 41.70
CA THR A 978 -11.38 -34.05 41.97
C THR A 978 -11.89 -34.22 43.41
N LYS A 979 -12.40 -33.14 44.02
CA LYS A 979 -12.89 -33.13 45.41
C LYS A 979 -14.41 -33.04 45.47
N ASN A 980 -15.00 -33.84 46.36
CA ASN A 980 -16.44 -33.98 46.55
C ASN A 980 -17.07 -32.74 47.21
N GLU A 981 -18.40 -32.72 47.21
CA GLU A 981 -19.26 -31.68 47.74
C GLU A 981 -18.95 -31.32 49.21
N ASP A 982 -18.74 -32.32 50.08
CA ASP A 982 -18.42 -32.11 51.51
C ASP A 982 -17.09 -31.36 51.74
N PHE A 983 -16.10 -31.56 50.86
CA PHE A 983 -14.81 -30.88 50.96
C PHE A 983 -14.94 -29.39 50.63
N TRP A 984 -15.80 -29.06 49.67
CA TRP A 984 -16.07 -27.67 49.28
C TRP A 984 -17.06 -26.96 50.21
N HIS A 985 -17.91 -27.70 50.95
CA HIS A 985 -18.79 -27.13 51.98
C HIS A 985 -18.01 -26.35 53.06
N VAL A 986 -16.77 -26.77 53.37
CA VAL A 986 -15.88 -26.07 54.32
C VAL A 986 -15.61 -24.62 53.93
N LEU A 987 -15.62 -24.30 52.63
CA LEU A 987 -15.36 -22.94 52.13
C LEU A 987 -16.56 -21.99 52.22
N ALA A 988 -17.79 -22.51 52.33
CA ALA A 988 -19.00 -21.69 52.29
C ALA A 988 -19.06 -20.55 53.34
N PRO A 989 -18.60 -20.73 54.60
CA PRO A 989 -18.59 -19.65 55.61
C PRO A 989 -17.54 -18.55 55.37
N TYR A 990 -16.59 -18.75 54.45
CA TYR A 990 -15.51 -17.80 54.18
C TYR A 990 -15.82 -16.83 53.03
N PHE A 991 -16.90 -17.06 52.26
CA PHE A 991 -17.35 -16.19 51.18
C PHE A 991 -18.47 -15.22 51.64
N GLU A 992 -18.30 -13.94 51.33
CA GLU A 992 -19.27 -12.87 51.56
C GLU A 992 -20.09 -12.62 50.30
N ARG A 993 -21.42 -12.80 50.34
CA ARG A 993 -22.31 -12.43 49.23
C ARG A 993 -22.39 -10.91 49.12
N LYS A 994 -22.09 -10.37 47.94
CA LYS A 994 -22.23 -8.95 47.61
C LYS A 994 -23.07 -8.73 46.37
N GLU A 995 -23.83 -7.64 46.40
CA GLU A 995 -24.60 -7.14 45.28
C GLU A 995 -23.95 -5.83 44.81
N TYR A 996 -23.81 -5.68 43.50
CA TYR A 996 -23.16 -4.54 42.85
C TYR A 996 -24.07 -3.96 41.78
N ALA A 997 -24.31 -2.66 41.82
CA ALA A 997 -25.07 -1.95 40.79
C ALA A 997 -24.25 -1.80 39.50
N ALA A 998 -24.93 -1.73 38.36
CA ALA A 998 -24.32 -1.41 37.07
C ALA A 998 -23.47 -0.11 37.15
N GLY A 999 -22.30 -0.13 36.51
CA GLY A 999 -21.30 0.95 36.54
C GLY A 999 -20.35 0.93 37.73
N THR A 1000 -20.50 0.02 38.70
CA THR A 1000 -19.56 -0.08 39.83
C THR A 1000 -18.21 -0.61 39.37
N VAL A 1001 -17.10 0.05 39.74
CA VAL A 1001 -15.74 -0.51 39.59
C VAL A 1001 -15.44 -1.37 40.82
N LEU A 1002 -15.01 -2.63 40.61
CA LEU A 1002 -14.65 -3.57 41.68
C LEU A 1002 -13.23 -3.30 42.19
N TYR A 1003 -12.29 -3.13 41.27
CA TYR A 1003 -10.90 -2.75 41.49
C TYR A 1003 -10.28 -2.23 40.19
N SER A 1004 -9.25 -1.41 40.31
CA SER A 1004 -8.48 -0.81 39.22
C SER A 1004 -7.16 -1.54 39.01
N ARG A 1005 -6.54 -1.36 37.84
CA ARG A 1005 -5.14 -1.77 37.62
C ARG A 1005 -4.21 -1.08 38.62
N GLY A 1006 -3.36 -1.84 39.29
CA GLY A 1006 -2.40 -1.34 40.28
C GLY A 1006 -2.93 -1.25 41.71
N ASP A 1007 -4.21 -1.56 41.95
CA ASP A 1007 -4.74 -1.70 43.30
C ASP A 1007 -4.18 -2.96 44.00
N ASP A 1008 -4.29 -3.02 45.33
CA ASP A 1008 -3.94 -4.19 46.13
C ASP A 1008 -4.83 -5.42 45.79
N PRO A 1009 -4.30 -6.66 45.86
CA PRO A 1009 -5.05 -7.88 45.62
C PRO A 1009 -5.90 -8.29 46.85
N ASP A 1010 -6.91 -7.49 47.17
CA ASP A 1010 -7.75 -7.60 48.38
C ASP A 1010 -8.72 -8.80 48.40
N GLY A 1011 -9.15 -9.27 47.22
CA GLY A 1011 -10.24 -10.25 47.08
C GLY A 1011 -10.25 -11.11 45.82
N PHE A 1012 -10.86 -12.29 45.94
CA PHE A 1012 -11.20 -13.23 44.87
C PHE A 1012 -12.72 -13.37 44.76
N TYR A 1013 -13.26 -13.37 43.54
CA TYR A 1013 -14.71 -13.29 43.30
C TYR A 1013 -15.20 -14.48 42.46
N ILE A 1014 -16.37 -15.01 42.80
CA ILE A 1014 -17.14 -15.94 41.97
C ILE A 1014 -18.45 -15.24 41.57
N LEU A 1015 -18.73 -15.12 40.28
CA LEU A 1015 -19.91 -14.42 39.76
C LEU A 1015 -21.14 -15.35 39.76
N GLU A 1016 -22.18 -14.98 40.50
CA GLU A 1016 -23.44 -15.75 40.57
C GLU A 1016 -24.46 -15.31 39.53
N LYS A 1017 -24.65 -13.98 39.37
CA LYS A 1017 -25.60 -13.37 38.41
C LYS A 1017 -25.08 -12.02 37.91
N GLY A 1018 -25.51 -11.60 36.73
CA GLY A 1018 -25.08 -10.36 36.06
C GLY A 1018 -23.84 -10.57 35.18
N ARG A 1019 -23.05 -9.52 34.92
CA ARG A 1019 -21.84 -9.58 34.08
C ARG A 1019 -20.81 -8.53 34.51
N PHE A 1020 -19.54 -8.93 34.53
CA PHE A 1020 -18.41 -8.00 34.69
C PHE A 1020 -17.65 -7.84 33.37
N ARG A 1021 -16.98 -6.70 33.20
CA ARG A 1021 -16.05 -6.40 32.13
C ARG A 1021 -14.68 -6.10 32.74
N ALA A 1022 -13.65 -6.73 32.21
CA ALA A 1022 -12.28 -6.56 32.67
C ALA A 1022 -11.43 -5.96 31.56
N GLU A 1023 -10.80 -4.82 31.81
CA GLU A 1023 -10.03 -4.05 30.82
C GLU A 1023 -8.53 -4.09 31.14
N TYR A 1024 -7.74 -4.34 30.10
CA TYR A 1024 -6.31 -4.57 30.18
C TYR A 1024 -5.57 -3.63 29.23
N GLU A 1025 -4.90 -2.63 29.79
CA GLU A 1025 -4.04 -1.70 29.05
C GLU A 1025 -2.60 -2.21 29.00
N GLN A 1026 -2.09 -2.53 27.82
CA GLN A 1026 -0.69 -2.87 27.60
C GLN A 1026 0.00 -1.83 26.71
N ASN A 1027 1.33 -1.80 26.73
CA ASN A 1027 2.13 -0.89 25.90
C ASN A 1027 1.93 -1.10 24.37
N GLN A 1028 1.25 -2.17 23.98
CA GLN A 1028 0.94 -2.55 22.60
C GLN A 1028 -0.53 -2.32 22.22
N GLY A 1029 -1.38 -1.89 23.16
CA GLY A 1029 -2.82 -1.70 22.96
C GLY A 1029 -3.65 -2.09 24.18
N SER A 1030 -4.95 -1.82 24.14
CA SER A 1030 -5.93 -2.23 25.16
C SER A 1030 -6.88 -3.30 24.62
N PHE A 1031 -7.25 -4.26 25.47
CA PHE A 1031 -8.32 -5.23 25.18
C PHE A 1031 -9.22 -5.42 26.42
N PHE A 1032 -10.39 -6.04 26.22
CA PHE A 1032 -11.30 -6.38 27.31
C PHE A 1032 -11.71 -7.86 27.27
N GLU A 1033 -11.99 -8.41 28.44
CA GLU A 1033 -12.69 -9.68 28.67
C GLU A 1033 -14.10 -9.40 29.18
N VAL A 1034 -15.08 -10.23 28.80
CA VAL A 1034 -16.41 -10.26 29.44
C VAL A 1034 -16.46 -11.48 30.36
N ILE A 1035 -16.87 -11.28 31.60
CA ILE A 1035 -16.93 -12.31 32.63
C ILE A 1035 -18.40 -12.60 32.93
N LEU A 1036 -18.84 -13.81 32.56
CA LEU A 1036 -20.21 -14.27 32.76
C LEU A 1036 -20.35 -15.08 34.07
N PRO A 1037 -21.59 -15.32 34.56
CA PRO A 1037 -21.83 -16.13 35.74
C PRO A 1037 -21.21 -17.54 35.68
N GLY A 1038 -20.97 -18.15 36.83
CA GLY A 1038 -20.31 -19.47 36.92
C GLY A 1038 -18.81 -19.43 36.59
N THR A 1039 -18.21 -18.23 36.61
CA THR A 1039 -16.78 -18.00 36.40
C THR A 1039 -16.21 -17.08 37.49
N THR A 1040 -14.88 -16.96 37.55
CA THR A 1040 -14.18 -16.19 38.58
C THR A 1040 -13.63 -14.87 38.06
N CYS A 1041 -13.32 -13.93 38.95
CA CYS A 1041 -12.40 -12.82 38.67
C CYS A 1041 -11.44 -12.53 39.84
N GLY A 1042 -10.33 -11.86 39.53
CA GLY A 1042 -9.28 -11.51 40.50
C GLY A 1042 -8.29 -12.63 40.83
N GLU A 1043 -8.43 -13.81 40.20
CA GLU A 1043 -7.75 -15.06 40.53
C GLU A 1043 -6.23 -14.94 40.70
N LEU A 1044 -5.50 -14.54 39.66
CA LEU A 1044 -4.05 -14.49 39.68
C LEU A 1044 -3.51 -13.50 40.74
N PRO A 1045 -3.81 -12.18 40.68
CA PRO A 1045 -3.37 -11.21 41.70
C PRO A 1045 -3.60 -11.66 43.14
N PHE A 1046 -4.77 -12.26 43.41
CA PHE A 1046 -5.10 -12.76 44.74
C PHE A 1046 -4.12 -13.86 45.19
N PHE A 1047 -3.94 -14.90 44.38
CA PHE A 1047 -3.11 -16.05 44.76
C PHE A 1047 -1.60 -15.84 44.59
N SER A 1048 -1.13 -14.88 43.78
CA SER A 1048 0.30 -14.56 43.61
C SER A 1048 0.81 -13.42 44.50
N GLU A 1049 -0.06 -12.76 45.27
CA GLU A 1049 0.26 -11.59 46.11
C GLU A 1049 0.87 -10.43 45.30
N THR A 1050 0.36 -10.20 44.09
CA THR A 1050 0.79 -9.13 43.17
C THR A 1050 -0.35 -8.17 42.86
N ASP A 1051 -0.02 -6.92 42.53
CA ASP A 1051 -0.93 -5.85 42.10
C ASP A 1051 -1.99 -6.32 41.08
N ARG A 1052 -3.17 -5.69 41.10
CA ARG A 1052 -4.24 -5.97 40.12
C ARG A 1052 -3.78 -5.71 38.69
N THR A 1053 -3.87 -6.71 37.82
CA THR A 1053 -3.34 -6.66 36.43
C THR A 1053 -4.22 -5.90 35.44
N GLY A 1054 -5.45 -5.53 35.80
CA GLY A 1054 -6.39 -4.78 34.97
C GLY A 1054 -7.57 -4.27 35.81
N THR A 1055 -8.35 -3.36 35.23
CA THR A 1055 -9.51 -2.73 35.88
C THR A 1055 -10.76 -3.56 35.61
N VAL A 1056 -11.58 -3.83 36.62
CA VAL A 1056 -12.83 -4.60 36.46
C VAL A 1056 -14.03 -3.79 36.90
N ALA A 1057 -15.00 -3.66 36.00
CA ALA A 1057 -16.25 -2.95 36.21
C ALA A 1057 -17.47 -3.86 36.00
N VAL A 1058 -18.58 -3.49 36.62
CA VAL A 1058 -19.85 -4.20 36.60
C VAL A 1058 -20.71 -3.61 35.47
N GLU A 1059 -21.00 -4.37 34.39
CA GLU A 1059 -21.79 -3.84 33.26
C GLU A 1059 -23.30 -3.85 33.56
N ASN A 1060 -23.81 -4.89 34.23
CA ASN A 1060 -25.22 -5.02 34.67
C ASN A 1060 -25.28 -5.28 36.17
N ASP A 1061 -26.40 -4.99 36.83
CA ASP A 1061 -26.64 -5.35 38.24
C ASP A 1061 -26.28 -6.82 38.50
N SER A 1062 -25.35 -7.05 39.43
CA SER A 1062 -24.63 -8.31 39.58
C SER A 1062 -24.56 -8.79 41.03
N VAL A 1063 -24.55 -10.12 41.19
CA VAL A 1063 -24.38 -10.80 42.48
C VAL A 1063 -23.10 -11.62 42.42
N ALA A 1064 -22.18 -11.39 43.34
CA ALA A 1064 -20.90 -12.11 43.41
C ALA A 1064 -20.54 -12.50 44.85
N TRP A 1065 -19.83 -13.62 44.98
CA TRP A 1065 -19.33 -14.13 46.24
C TRP A 1065 -17.85 -13.78 46.37
N LEU A 1066 -17.51 -12.99 47.38
CA LEU A 1066 -16.18 -12.44 47.64
C LEU A 1066 -15.49 -13.24 48.76
N LEU A 1067 -14.33 -13.82 48.45
CA LEU A 1067 -13.36 -14.27 49.44
C LEU A 1067 -12.31 -13.17 49.62
N ARG A 1068 -12.23 -12.62 50.84
CA ARG A 1068 -11.23 -11.58 51.20
C ARG A 1068 -9.91 -12.19 51.67
N ARG A 1069 -8.82 -11.42 51.58
CA ARG A 1069 -7.48 -11.79 52.08
C ARG A 1069 -7.48 -12.25 53.55
N ASP A 1070 -8.19 -11.55 54.44
CA ASP A 1070 -8.26 -11.91 55.86
C ASP A 1070 -8.94 -13.27 56.08
N LYS A 1071 -9.99 -13.56 55.31
CA LYS A 1071 -10.71 -14.84 55.34
C LYS A 1071 -9.90 -15.99 54.75
N PHE A 1072 -9.13 -15.75 53.68
CA PHE A 1072 -8.19 -16.76 53.15
C PHE A 1072 -7.06 -17.05 54.15
N ASN A 1073 -6.51 -16.02 54.81
CA ASN A 1073 -5.49 -16.17 55.87
C ASN A 1073 -6.04 -16.82 57.16
N GLU A 1074 -7.36 -16.88 57.33
CA GLU A 1074 -8.04 -17.67 58.37
C GLU A 1074 -8.22 -19.13 57.93
N LEU A 1075 -8.65 -19.35 56.69
CA LEU A 1075 -8.81 -20.66 56.05
C LEU A 1075 -7.47 -21.44 56.03
N GLU A 1076 -6.35 -20.81 55.65
CA GLU A 1076 -5.03 -21.48 55.65
C GLU A 1076 -4.64 -22.04 57.03
N LYS A 1077 -5.05 -21.37 58.11
CA LYS A 1077 -4.69 -21.72 59.50
C LYS A 1077 -5.61 -22.77 60.11
N LYS A 1078 -6.84 -22.89 59.61
CA LYS A 1078 -7.85 -23.86 60.08
C LYS A 1078 -7.90 -25.10 59.20
N ASP A 1079 -8.00 -24.87 57.88
CA ASP A 1079 -8.39 -25.83 56.87
C ASP A 1079 -7.36 -25.84 55.72
N GLN A 1080 -6.07 -25.95 56.07
CA GLN A 1080 -4.93 -25.80 55.13
C GLN A 1080 -5.06 -26.64 53.85
N SER A 1081 -5.63 -27.83 53.93
CA SER A 1081 -5.87 -28.72 52.79
C SER A 1081 -6.86 -28.14 51.77
N VAL A 1082 -7.88 -27.42 52.25
CA VAL A 1082 -8.90 -26.73 51.43
C VAL A 1082 -8.32 -25.47 50.79
N ALA A 1083 -7.56 -24.66 51.55
CA ALA A 1083 -6.84 -23.51 51.01
C ALA A 1083 -5.84 -23.91 49.91
N THR A 1084 -5.08 -25.00 50.14
CA THR A 1084 -4.11 -25.53 49.18
C THR A 1084 -4.76 -26.03 47.89
N GLU A 1085 -5.98 -26.59 47.96
CA GLU A 1085 -6.70 -27.03 46.76
C GLU A 1085 -7.35 -25.85 46.02
N LEU A 1086 -7.89 -24.86 46.73
CA LEU A 1086 -8.40 -23.62 46.15
C LEU A 1086 -7.30 -22.86 45.38
N LEU A 1087 -6.08 -22.81 45.91
CA LEU A 1087 -4.92 -22.25 45.22
C LEU A 1087 -4.63 -22.97 43.88
N LYS A 1088 -4.65 -24.30 43.85
CA LYS A 1088 -4.49 -25.07 42.60
C LYS A 1088 -5.62 -24.79 41.60
N VAL A 1089 -6.85 -24.67 42.08
CA VAL A 1089 -8.02 -24.33 41.26
C VAL A 1089 -7.86 -22.95 40.63
N GLY A 1090 -7.47 -21.94 41.42
CA GLY A 1090 -7.16 -20.59 40.92
C GLY A 1090 -6.03 -20.56 39.88
N LEU A 1091 -4.97 -21.35 40.08
CA LEU A 1091 -3.87 -21.48 39.12
C LEU A 1091 -4.30 -22.18 37.81
N LYS A 1092 -5.15 -23.22 37.87
CA LYS A 1092 -5.70 -23.87 36.68
C LYS A 1092 -6.60 -22.92 35.88
N LEU A 1093 -7.53 -22.22 36.55
CA LEU A 1093 -8.40 -21.19 35.96
C LEU A 1093 -7.57 -20.07 35.29
N THR A 1094 -6.51 -19.62 35.97
CA THR A 1094 -5.56 -18.63 35.42
C THR A 1094 -4.91 -19.13 34.13
N LYS A 1095 -4.49 -20.40 34.09
CA LYS A 1095 -3.78 -20.99 32.95
C LYS A 1095 -4.66 -21.05 31.70
N GLU A 1096 -5.89 -21.57 31.83
CA GLU A 1096 -6.85 -21.63 30.71
C GLU A 1096 -7.18 -20.23 30.18
N ARG A 1097 -7.39 -19.27 31.09
CA ARG A 1097 -7.61 -17.86 30.74
C ARG A 1097 -6.40 -17.26 29.99
N MET A 1098 -5.18 -17.54 30.45
CA MET A 1098 -3.96 -17.05 29.79
C MET A 1098 -3.78 -17.64 28.39
N ASP A 1099 -4.09 -18.92 28.19
CA ASP A 1099 -4.09 -19.55 26.87
C ASP A 1099 -5.03 -18.79 25.91
N ALA A 1100 -6.29 -18.55 26.34
CA ALA A 1100 -7.31 -17.86 25.53
C ALA A 1100 -6.92 -16.41 25.18
N ILE A 1101 -6.45 -15.61 26.15
CA ILE A 1101 -5.96 -14.24 25.89
C ILE A 1101 -4.81 -14.26 24.90
N THR A 1102 -3.83 -15.15 25.11
CA THR A 1102 -2.64 -15.23 24.26
C THR A 1102 -3.01 -15.59 22.82
N SER A 1103 -3.98 -16.50 22.66
CA SER A 1103 -4.49 -16.91 21.35
C SER A 1103 -5.25 -15.77 20.66
N TYR A 1104 -6.15 -15.07 21.38
CA TYR A 1104 -6.84 -13.89 20.85
C TYR A 1104 -5.85 -12.78 20.42
N VAL A 1105 -4.91 -12.41 21.29
CA VAL A 1105 -3.90 -11.37 20.99
C VAL A 1105 -3.02 -11.75 19.79
N LEU A 1106 -2.63 -13.02 19.67
CA LEU A 1106 -1.86 -13.52 18.51
C LEU A 1106 -2.66 -13.41 17.21
N VAL A 1107 -3.96 -13.73 17.24
CA VAL A 1107 -4.85 -13.56 16.08
C VAL A 1107 -5.04 -12.07 15.75
N THR A 1108 -5.29 -11.22 16.74
CA THR A 1108 -5.47 -9.77 16.53
C THR A 1108 -4.21 -9.09 15.98
N ALA A 1109 -3.01 -9.47 16.40
CA ALA A 1109 -1.75 -8.85 15.98
C ALA A 1109 -1.26 -9.22 14.56
N SER A 1110 -1.91 -10.18 13.89
CA SER A 1110 -1.49 -10.73 12.58
C SER A 1110 -2.00 -9.98 11.35
#